data_AF-A0A0F9JUR2-F1
#
_entry.id   AF-A0A0F9JUR2-F1
#
_cell.length_a   1.000
_cell.length_b   1.000
_cell.length_c   1.000
_cell.angle_alpha   90.00
_cell.angle_beta   90.00
_cell.angle_gamma   90.00
#
_symmetry.space_group_name_H-M   'P 1'
#
loop_
_entity.id
_entity.type
_entity.pdbx_description
1 polymer ?
#
loop_
_entity_poly.entity_id
_entity_poly.type
_entity_poly.pdbx_seq_one_letter_code
_entity_poly.pdbx_strand_id
1 'polypeptide(L)'
;MTILENEYGNLEQDHTKDDEEEEEEEDIVNQELDLRNSTIKIKRQKSSLNISILKEDITSIKGVGVRVAEKLKVGHFNTIVGIASTTAERLSQINGIGNALAKRIIEGAKAIMDRKNLQDFTIGKNTSVEEINNNYNNKSSITMDEPISSPTIEPLKKMISDAQFNPWFDQKFKIKRSGGSISPERKKEGTLPIDSTTTNENSLEGEKIEYEEIENYEDEIEVMGDNQNSYAVPKETLKKSEPNLVEKPTPKVETSQKKTIPDEKIDPQEKAVILGRITKTLQAQGYYILKKQSTMKELFAHVDILALKNIYVNEVLEFIIFIPLKVSMLKGKVQISNEVIKYIPTSEKFKKKGSVFKKLIDSYFGNLEECHELIKEELERGTLLSSVNKCLKQEISLKTSITKKNLFFSIGPQQFKMLVEPVLICQGEVGFLEKVTPFAYLKDINLHILAEDNLTELLQFIERKYTLLEKHKIKETSLLPYYETYNQFLKRSELFSIPFIGFAFGLFGILGLQLFQMLGLFLNIGYGLLGIYFITLLFFYMKFFKIKLEVQTDFKTPYFKRIPKLDETSLVLINEEFESELMSQFVYECVDKGTEIGIISNIEEDQITERFHKKQLEKTVKINSNTRKKTKEPEPIGQ
;
A
#
# COMPACT_ATOMS: atom_id res chain seq x y z
N MET A 1 9.48 -88.00 -6.91
CA MET A 1 10.37 -87.09 -7.65
C MET A 1 9.62 -86.72 -8.91
N THR A 2 9.22 -85.45 -8.98
CA THR A 2 8.43 -84.79 -10.04
C THR A 2 7.03 -85.34 -10.32
N ILE A 3 6.07 -84.42 -10.22
CA ILE A 3 4.62 -84.60 -10.12
C ILE A 3 3.99 -84.58 -11.52
N LEU A 4 2.99 -85.44 -11.67
CA LEU A 4 2.15 -85.66 -12.86
C LEU A 4 1.02 -84.62 -12.99
N GLU A 5 0.67 -84.40 -14.25
CA GLU A 5 -0.65 -84.14 -14.87
C GLU A 5 -1.91 -84.00 -13.98
N ASN A 6 -2.76 -83.02 -14.33
CA ASN A 6 -4.23 -83.11 -14.50
C ASN A 6 -4.77 -81.70 -14.82
N GLU A 7 -5.45 -81.47 -15.95
CA GLU A 7 -6.90 -81.68 -16.23
C GLU A 7 -7.86 -80.68 -15.56
N TYR A 8 -8.99 -80.45 -16.24
CA TYR A 8 -10.14 -79.57 -15.97
C TYR A 8 -10.00 -78.11 -16.45
N GLY A 9 -10.99 -77.51 -17.12
CA GLY A 9 -12.37 -77.92 -17.39
C GLY A 9 -13.19 -76.66 -17.73
N ASN A 10 -14.14 -76.81 -18.65
CA ASN A 10 -15.07 -75.82 -19.20
C ASN A 10 -15.75 -74.88 -18.17
N LEU A 11 -16.09 -73.64 -18.58
CA LEU A 11 -17.48 -73.23 -18.90
C LEU A 11 -17.64 -71.70 -19.08
N GLU A 12 -18.40 -71.38 -20.12
CA GLU A 12 -19.42 -70.33 -20.24
C GLU A 12 -19.11 -68.84 -20.41
N GLN A 13 -19.90 -68.29 -21.33
CA GLN A 13 -20.05 -66.93 -21.81
C GLN A 13 -20.53 -65.97 -20.70
N ASP A 14 -20.19 -64.69 -20.81
CA ASP A 14 -21.27 -63.69 -20.80
C ASP A 14 -20.89 -62.38 -21.51
N HIS A 15 -21.88 -61.84 -22.21
CA HIS A 15 -21.90 -60.53 -22.87
C HIS A 15 -22.10 -59.41 -21.84
N THR A 16 -21.48 -58.24 -22.03
CA THR A 16 -22.01 -56.89 -21.70
C THR A 16 -20.90 -55.88 -22.03
N LYS A 17 -21.03 -55.00 -23.03
CA LYS A 17 -21.89 -53.82 -23.21
C LYS A 17 -21.02 -52.56 -23.08
N ASP A 18 -21.11 -51.76 -24.13
CA ASP A 18 -20.69 -50.37 -24.25
C ASP A 18 -21.18 -49.52 -23.06
N ASP A 19 -20.38 -48.53 -22.64
CA ASP A 19 -20.79 -47.27 -21.99
C ASP A 19 -19.59 -46.30 -22.17
N GLU A 20 -19.63 -45.42 -23.17
CA GLU A 20 -20.00 -43.99 -23.04
C GLU A 20 -18.84 -43.11 -22.51
N GLU A 21 -18.00 -42.66 -23.45
CA GLU A 21 -17.23 -41.42 -23.37
C GLU A 21 -18.16 -40.27 -23.74
N GLU A 22 -18.45 -39.36 -22.81
CA GLU A 22 -18.75 -37.92 -23.01
C GLU A 22 -19.36 -37.36 -21.70
N GLU A 23 -18.71 -36.35 -21.10
CA GLU A 23 -19.29 -35.26 -20.27
C GLU A 23 -18.24 -34.69 -19.28
N GLU A 24 -17.40 -33.76 -19.74
CA GLU A 24 -16.65 -32.83 -18.88
C GLU A 24 -16.65 -31.41 -19.48
N GLU A 25 -17.82 -30.78 -19.70
CA GLU A 25 -17.89 -29.36 -20.13
C GLU A 25 -18.99 -28.50 -19.45
N GLU A 26 -19.53 -28.86 -18.28
CA GLU A 26 -20.59 -28.06 -17.62
C GLU A 26 -20.15 -27.15 -16.44
N ASP A 27 -18.87 -27.15 -16.04
CA ASP A 27 -18.46 -26.43 -14.81
C ASP A 27 -18.06 -24.94 -14.98
N ILE A 28 -18.10 -24.40 -16.20
CA ILE A 28 -17.64 -23.01 -16.47
C ILE A 28 -18.81 -22.00 -16.46
N VAL A 29 -20.05 -22.43 -16.74
CA VAL A 29 -21.18 -21.51 -16.93
C VAL A 29 -21.78 -20.99 -15.61
N ASN A 30 -21.61 -21.72 -14.51
CA ASN A 30 -22.25 -21.37 -13.22
C ASN A 30 -21.55 -20.22 -12.45
N GLN A 31 -20.32 -19.84 -12.79
CA GLN A 31 -19.66 -18.68 -12.15
C GLN A 31 -20.07 -17.31 -12.73
N GLU A 32 -20.76 -17.26 -13.87
CA GLU A 32 -21.11 -16.00 -14.54
C GLU A 32 -22.48 -15.43 -14.09
N LEU A 33 -23.34 -16.24 -13.47
CA LEU A 33 -24.68 -15.84 -13.02
C LEU A 33 -24.70 -15.03 -11.71
N ASP A 34 -23.68 -15.15 -10.85
CA ASP A 34 -23.64 -14.44 -9.55
C ASP A 34 -23.27 -12.95 -9.64
N LEU A 35 -22.83 -12.46 -10.81
CA LEU A 35 -22.48 -11.04 -11.01
C LEU A 35 -23.66 -10.15 -11.44
N ARG A 36 -24.82 -10.73 -11.79
CA ARG A 36 -25.96 -9.96 -12.33
C ARG A 36 -26.99 -9.46 -11.31
N ASN A 37 -27.00 -9.94 -10.06
CA ASN A 37 -28.13 -9.73 -9.16
C ASN A 37 -27.96 -8.73 -8.00
N SER A 38 -26.85 -7.97 -7.90
CA SER A 38 -26.66 -6.97 -6.83
C SER A 38 -27.05 -5.53 -7.26
N THR A 39 -28.30 -5.32 -7.70
CA THR A 39 -28.85 -3.96 -7.86
C THR A 39 -29.51 -3.49 -6.56
N ILE A 40 -28.71 -2.97 -5.63
CA ILE A 40 -29.22 -2.37 -4.39
C ILE A 40 -29.73 -0.95 -4.70
N LYS A 41 -31.05 -0.75 -4.54
CA LYS A 41 -31.70 0.57 -4.61
C LYS A 41 -31.25 1.46 -3.45
N ILE A 42 -30.25 2.31 -3.68
CA ILE A 42 -29.88 3.38 -2.75
C ILE A 42 -30.81 4.59 -2.97
N LYS A 43 -31.73 4.82 -2.02
CA LYS A 43 -32.49 6.08 -1.92
C LYS A 43 -31.53 7.23 -1.58
N ARG A 44 -31.14 8.02 -2.57
CA ARG A 44 -30.39 9.28 -2.36
C ARG A 44 -31.35 10.41 -1.98
N GLN A 45 -31.21 10.93 -0.76
CA GLN A 45 -31.74 12.24 -0.38
C GLN A 45 -30.95 13.32 -1.16
N LYS A 46 -31.66 14.16 -1.92
CA LYS A 46 -31.12 15.37 -2.55
C LYS A 46 -30.83 16.41 -1.47
N SER A 47 -29.58 16.50 -1.03
CA SER A 47 -29.03 17.73 -0.49
C SER A 47 -28.19 18.40 -1.58
N SER A 48 -28.45 19.68 -1.81
CA SER A 48 -27.84 20.53 -2.83
C SER A 48 -26.32 20.67 -2.64
N LEU A 49 -25.53 20.02 -3.50
CA LEU A 49 -24.08 20.17 -3.60
C LEU A 49 -23.77 21.22 -4.67
N ASN A 50 -23.56 22.47 -4.24
CA ASN A 50 -22.95 23.54 -5.06
C ASN A 50 -21.70 24.11 -4.36
N ILE A 51 -21.11 23.36 -3.42
CA ILE A 51 -20.07 23.83 -2.48
C ILE A 51 -18.68 23.24 -2.80
N SER A 52 -18.55 22.14 -3.56
CA SER A 52 -17.25 21.47 -3.80
C SER A 52 -16.33 22.20 -4.79
N ILE A 53 -16.87 23.03 -5.70
CA ILE A 53 -16.05 23.77 -6.68
C ILE A 53 -15.35 24.98 -6.04
N LEU A 54 -15.87 25.50 -4.92
CA LEU A 54 -15.36 26.71 -4.27
C LEU A 54 -14.14 26.50 -3.34
N LYS A 55 -13.74 25.25 -3.07
CA LYS A 55 -12.68 24.94 -2.08
C LYS A 55 -11.37 24.39 -2.66
N GLU A 56 -11.26 24.22 -3.97
CA GLU A 56 -9.98 23.81 -4.55
C GLU A 56 -8.97 24.95 -4.55
N ASP A 57 -7.75 24.64 -4.10
CA ASP A 57 -6.67 25.61 -4.06
C ASP A 57 -6.16 25.91 -5.47
N ILE A 58 -6.00 27.20 -5.78
CA ILE A 58 -5.55 27.71 -7.08
C ILE A 58 -4.14 27.23 -7.46
N THR A 59 -3.38 26.71 -6.49
CA THR A 59 -2.08 26.04 -6.69
C THR A 59 -2.20 24.76 -7.51
N SER A 60 -3.39 24.19 -7.66
CA SER A 60 -3.64 23.01 -8.51
C SER A 60 -3.60 23.33 -10.02
N ILE A 61 -3.61 24.61 -10.41
CA ILE A 61 -3.58 25.04 -11.81
C ILE A 61 -2.15 24.87 -12.36
N LYS A 62 -2.01 24.18 -13.50
CA LYS A 62 -0.71 23.99 -14.17
C LYS A 62 -0.01 25.33 -14.43
N GLY A 63 1.20 25.49 -13.89
CA GLY A 63 1.97 26.73 -13.99
C GLY A 63 1.73 27.75 -12.88
N VAL A 64 0.89 27.43 -11.88
CA VAL A 64 0.66 28.26 -10.68
C VAL A 64 1.35 27.63 -9.47
N GLY A 65 2.58 28.05 -9.19
CA GLY A 65 3.24 27.74 -7.91
C GLY A 65 2.74 28.65 -6.77
N VAL A 66 3.16 28.37 -5.53
CA VAL A 66 2.73 29.11 -4.31
C VAL A 66 2.88 30.64 -4.46
N ARG A 67 4.01 31.11 -5.01
CA ARG A 67 4.26 32.54 -5.25
C ARG A 67 3.32 33.18 -6.27
N VAL A 68 2.93 32.42 -7.31
CA VAL A 68 1.99 32.89 -8.34
C VAL A 68 0.57 32.87 -7.79
N ALA A 69 0.23 31.87 -6.98
CA ALA A 69 -1.05 31.79 -6.27
C ALA A 69 -1.27 32.99 -5.35
N GLU A 70 -0.26 33.40 -4.57
CA GLU A 70 -0.34 34.60 -3.73
C GLU A 70 -0.61 35.86 -4.56
N LYS A 71 0.09 36.03 -5.69
CA LYS A 71 -0.12 37.16 -6.61
C LYS A 71 -1.53 37.17 -7.24
N LEU A 72 -2.06 36.00 -7.60
CA LEU A 72 -3.43 35.86 -8.09
C LEU A 72 -4.46 36.24 -7.02
N LYS A 73 -4.22 35.83 -5.76
CA LYS A 73 -5.08 36.23 -4.61
C LYS A 73 -5.05 37.74 -4.38
N VAL A 74 -3.88 38.37 -4.45
CA VAL A 74 -3.74 39.84 -4.37
C VAL A 74 -4.48 40.53 -5.53
N GLY A 75 -4.48 39.93 -6.72
CA GLY A 75 -5.26 40.39 -7.87
C GLY A 75 -6.77 40.11 -7.80
N HIS A 76 -7.29 39.64 -6.66
CA HIS A 76 -8.69 39.21 -6.45
C HIS A 76 -9.15 38.01 -7.30
N PHE A 77 -8.23 37.22 -7.85
CA PHE A 77 -8.51 35.97 -8.56
C PHE A 77 -8.45 34.78 -7.60
N ASN A 78 -9.43 34.71 -6.69
CA ASN A 78 -9.44 33.73 -5.60
C ASN A 78 -10.03 32.36 -5.98
N THR A 79 -10.64 32.24 -7.16
CA THR A 79 -11.35 31.03 -7.59
C THR A 79 -10.90 30.58 -8.98
N ILE A 80 -10.85 29.26 -9.19
CA ILE A 80 -10.48 28.66 -10.50
C ILE A 80 -11.44 29.14 -11.60
N VAL A 81 -12.74 29.26 -11.30
CA VAL A 81 -13.75 29.80 -12.23
C VAL A 81 -13.47 31.26 -12.61
N GLY A 82 -13.07 32.08 -11.63
CA GLY A 82 -12.68 33.47 -11.88
C GLY A 82 -11.45 33.57 -12.78
N ILE A 83 -10.48 32.67 -12.60
CA ILE A 83 -9.27 32.62 -13.44
C ILE A 83 -9.61 32.16 -14.86
N ALA A 84 -10.41 31.10 -15.01
CA ALA A 84 -10.76 30.51 -16.31
C ALA A 84 -11.60 31.45 -17.22
N SER A 85 -12.42 32.31 -16.61
CA SER A 85 -13.27 33.29 -17.29
C SER A 85 -12.57 34.63 -17.59
N THR A 86 -11.33 34.81 -17.14
CA THR A 86 -10.58 36.05 -17.31
C THR A 86 -9.76 36.07 -18.61
N THR A 87 -9.46 37.27 -19.13
CA THR A 87 -8.59 37.47 -20.30
C THR A 87 -7.12 37.49 -19.91
N ALA A 88 -6.24 37.04 -20.82
CA ALA A 88 -4.80 37.01 -20.58
C ALA A 88 -4.22 38.41 -20.31
N GLU A 89 -4.77 39.45 -20.94
CA GLU A 89 -4.40 40.85 -20.70
C GLU A 89 -4.61 41.27 -19.26
N ARG A 90 -5.77 40.96 -18.67
CA ARG A 90 -6.11 41.33 -17.29
C ARG A 90 -5.23 40.60 -16.28
N LEU A 91 -4.92 39.32 -16.52
CA LEU A 91 -3.96 38.59 -15.67
C LEU A 91 -2.53 39.10 -15.82
N SER A 92 -2.15 39.56 -17.02
CA SER A 92 -0.80 40.07 -17.28
C SER A 92 -0.49 41.42 -16.63
N GLN A 93 -1.52 42.13 -16.15
CA GLN A 93 -1.36 43.36 -15.36
C GLN A 93 -0.82 43.09 -13.95
N ILE A 94 -0.86 41.83 -13.47
CA ILE A 94 -0.34 41.45 -12.16
C ILE A 94 1.19 41.34 -12.25
N ASN A 95 1.90 42.08 -11.39
CA ASN A 95 3.37 42.13 -11.40
C ASN A 95 4.02 40.73 -11.29
N GLY A 96 4.73 40.34 -12.35
CA GLY A 96 5.40 39.05 -12.47
C GLY A 96 4.55 37.92 -13.05
N ILE A 97 3.39 38.22 -13.63
CA ILE A 97 2.65 37.32 -14.53
C ILE A 97 2.75 37.90 -15.94
N GLY A 98 3.62 37.34 -16.80
CA GLY A 98 3.70 37.73 -18.20
C GLY A 98 2.52 37.20 -19.02
N ASN A 99 2.26 37.80 -20.19
CA ASN A 99 1.14 37.40 -21.08
C ASN A 99 1.20 35.89 -21.47
N ALA A 100 2.39 35.35 -21.70
CA ALA A 100 2.56 33.92 -21.97
C ALA A 100 2.19 33.02 -20.77
N LEU A 101 2.56 33.42 -19.56
CA LEU A 101 2.20 32.72 -18.34
C LEU A 101 0.70 32.84 -18.05
N ALA A 102 0.12 34.02 -18.24
CA ALA A 102 -1.32 34.26 -18.11
C ALA A 102 -2.15 33.32 -19.00
N LYS A 103 -1.75 33.13 -20.27
CA LYS A 103 -2.41 32.17 -21.17
C LYS A 103 -2.36 30.75 -20.64
N ARG A 104 -1.19 30.29 -20.17
CA ARG A 104 -1.02 28.95 -19.59
C ARG A 104 -1.87 28.74 -18.33
N ILE A 105 -1.95 29.76 -17.47
CA ILE A 105 -2.78 29.72 -16.25
C ILE A 105 -4.27 29.60 -16.61
N ILE A 106 -4.76 30.39 -17.58
CA ILE A 106 -6.16 30.32 -18.04
C ILE A 106 -6.46 28.95 -18.65
N GLU A 107 -5.57 28.43 -19.49
CA GLU A 107 -5.71 27.11 -20.10
C GLU A 107 -5.74 26.00 -19.05
N GLY A 108 -4.84 26.04 -18.06
CA GLY A 108 -4.84 25.10 -16.94
C GLY A 108 -6.13 25.18 -16.11
N ALA A 109 -6.65 26.39 -15.85
CA ALA A 109 -7.90 26.58 -15.13
C ALA A 109 -9.12 26.05 -15.91
N LYS A 110 -9.15 26.26 -17.24
CA LYS A 110 -10.19 25.72 -18.12
C LYS A 110 -10.15 24.19 -18.17
N ALA A 111 -8.96 23.58 -18.27
CA ALA A 111 -8.82 22.13 -18.27
C ALA A 111 -9.36 21.48 -16.97
N ILE A 112 -9.15 22.13 -15.81
CA ILE A 112 -9.72 21.68 -14.53
C ILE A 112 -11.25 21.82 -14.54
N MET A 113 -11.79 22.93 -15.05
CA MET A 113 -13.23 23.12 -15.20
C MET A 113 -13.86 22.08 -16.14
N ASP A 114 -13.24 21.81 -17.29
CA ASP A 114 -13.74 20.86 -18.27
C ASP A 114 -13.72 19.44 -17.70
N ARG A 115 -12.68 19.07 -16.96
CA ARG A 115 -12.62 17.79 -16.24
C ARG A 115 -13.77 17.63 -15.23
N LYS A 116 -14.16 18.71 -14.55
CA LYS A 116 -15.29 18.71 -13.60
C LYS A 116 -16.64 18.67 -14.29
N ASN A 117 -16.82 19.44 -15.36
CA ASN A 117 -18.05 19.40 -16.16
C ASN A 117 -18.27 18.00 -16.76
N LEU A 118 -17.19 17.31 -17.16
CA LEU A 118 -17.26 15.91 -17.60
C LEU A 118 -17.68 14.93 -16.50
N GLN A 119 -17.37 15.23 -15.23
CA GLN A 119 -17.88 14.46 -14.09
C GLN A 119 -19.36 14.74 -13.80
N ASP A 120 -19.86 15.95 -14.07
CA ASP A 120 -21.27 16.32 -13.89
C ASP A 120 -22.21 15.69 -14.93
N PHE A 121 -21.72 15.24 -16.09
CA PHE A 121 -22.51 14.48 -17.06
C PHE A 121 -22.80 13.01 -16.64
N THR A 122 -22.20 12.51 -15.56
CA THR A 122 -22.52 11.16 -15.03
C THR A 122 -23.77 11.12 -14.14
N ILE A 123 -24.44 12.25 -13.94
CA ILE A 123 -25.77 12.31 -13.32
C ILE A 123 -26.78 12.81 -14.36
N GLY A 124 -27.37 11.86 -15.09
CA GLY A 124 -28.39 12.12 -16.10
C GLY A 124 -29.53 12.99 -15.54
N LYS A 125 -29.65 14.20 -16.08
CA LYS A 125 -30.84 15.05 -15.91
C LYS A 125 -31.43 15.29 -17.29
N ASN A 126 -32.43 14.49 -17.62
CA ASN A 126 -33.42 14.83 -18.63
C ASN A 126 -33.97 16.23 -18.30
N THR A 127 -33.81 17.18 -19.20
CA THR A 127 -34.57 18.44 -19.15
C THR A 127 -35.09 18.70 -20.55
N SER A 128 -36.36 18.36 -20.74
CA SER A 128 -37.18 18.93 -21.81
C SER A 128 -37.41 20.40 -21.51
N VAL A 129 -37.33 21.17 -22.59
CA VAL A 129 -37.64 22.59 -22.71
C VAL A 129 -39.10 22.84 -22.32
N GLU A 130 -39.34 23.84 -21.48
CA GLU A 130 -40.53 24.70 -21.60
C GLU A 130 -40.26 26.06 -20.95
N GLU A 131 -40.32 27.09 -21.80
CA GLU A 131 -40.33 28.51 -21.48
C GLU A 131 -41.67 28.86 -20.82
N ILE A 132 -41.71 29.59 -19.70
CA ILE A 132 -42.68 30.69 -19.46
C ILE A 132 -42.04 31.77 -18.57
N ASN A 133 -42.30 33.01 -19.01
CA ASN A 133 -41.88 34.32 -18.54
C ASN A 133 -42.03 34.68 -17.04
N ASN A 134 -41.16 35.63 -16.68
CA ASN A 134 -41.15 36.51 -15.52
C ASN A 134 -42.48 37.21 -15.20
N ASN A 135 -42.81 37.39 -13.91
CA ASN A 135 -42.99 38.74 -13.35
C ASN A 135 -42.95 38.78 -11.81
N TYR A 136 -42.40 39.88 -11.29
CA TYR A 136 -42.31 40.32 -9.90
C TYR A 136 -43.69 40.42 -9.20
N ASN A 137 -43.79 40.12 -7.89
CA ASN A 137 -43.79 41.18 -6.88
C ASN A 137 -43.76 40.70 -5.41
N ASN A 138 -43.21 41.61 -4.62
CA ASN A 138 -42.96 41.63 -3.19
C ASN A 138 -44.22 42.10 -2.41
N LYS A 139 -44.70 41.39 -1.37
CA LYS A 139 -45.36 42.03 -0.21
C LYS A 139 -45.64 41.11 0.99
N SER A 140 -45.38 41.69 2.15
CA SER A 140 -45.60 41.31 3.56
C SER A 140 -47.02 40.96 3.99
N SER A 141 -47.16 40.18 5.08
CA SER A 141 -47.87 40.50 6.36
C SER A 141 -48.22 39.18 7.12
N ILE A 142 -47.82 38.99 8.39
CA ILE A 142 -48.62 39.11 9.65
C ILE A 142 -49.80 38.10 9.69
N THR A 143 -50.17 37.31 10.72
CA THR A 143 -49.73 36.84 12.05
C THR A 143 -50.82 35.83 12.52
N MET A 144 -50.54 35.04 13.57
CA MET A 144 -51.46 34.40 14.54
C MET A 144 -51.70 32.87 14.43
N ASP A 145 -51.08 32.15 15.38
CA ASP A 145 -51.66 31.27 16.41
C ASP A 145 -52.75 30.25 16.02
N GLU A 146 -52.45 28.94 16.13
CA GLU A 146 -52.81 28.10 17.28
C GLU A 146 -52.36 26.62 17.09
N PRO A 147 -52.26 25.83 18.19
CA PRO A 147 -51.51 24.57 18.24
C PRO A 147 -52.43 23.34 18.21
N ILE A 148 -52.12 22.31 17.40
CA ILE A 148 -52.80 21.01 17.52
C ILE A 148 -51.82 19.83 17.31
N SER A 149 -51.68 19.09 18.40
CA SER A 149 -51.43 17.64 18.55
C SER A 149 -50.15 16.99 17.97
N SER A 150 -49.32 16.55 18.91
CA SER A 150 -48.43 15.39 18.84
C SER A 150 -49.16 14.08 18.52
N PRO A 151 -48.62 13.19 17.67
CA PRO A 151 -49.06 11.80 17.65
C PRO A 151 -48.24 10.95 18.63
N THR A 152 -48.98 10.38 19.58
CA THR A 152 -48.66 9.26 20.45
C THR A 152 -48.06 8.09 19.66
N ILE A 153 -46.87 7.63 20.07
CA ILE A 153 -46.26 6.37 19.59
C ILE A 153 -46.65 5.27 20.57
N GLU A 154 -47.50 4.34 20.13
CA GLU A 154 -47.73 3.07 20.83
C GLU A 154 -46.61 2.06 20.53
N PRO A 155 -46.22 1.21 21.50
CA PRO A 155 -45.14 0.26 21.34
C PRO A 155 -45.63 -1.03 20.64
N LEU A 156 -45.15 -1.27 19.42
CA LEU A 156 -45.47 -2.51 18.71
C LEU A 156 -44.67 -3.70 19.29
N LYS A 157 -45.43 -4.70 19.71
CA LYS A 157 -45.03 -5.96 20.31
C LYS A 157 -44.05 -6.77 19.44
N LYS A 158 -43.09 -7.38 20.15
CA LYS A 158 -42.42 -8.65 19.86
C LYS A 158 -43.26 -9.60 18.99
N MET A 159 -42.71 -10.01 17.86
CA MET A 159 -42.93 -11.35 17.32
C MET A 159 -41.57 -12.02 17.10
N ILE A 160 -41.38 -13.07 17.89
CA ILE A 160 -40.33 -14.08 17.79
C ILE A 160 -40.77 -15.00 16.65
N SER A 161 -39.87 -15.29 15.73
CA SER A 161 -39.95 -16.47 14.89
C SER A 161 -38.55 -17.00 14.69
N ASP A 162 -38.28 -18.10 15.40
CA ASP A 162 -37.14 -18.96 15.24
C ASP A 162 -37.21 -19.63 13.87
N ALA A 163 -36.21 -19.41 13.03
CA ALA A 163 -35.93 -20.25 11.88
C ALA A 163 -34.48 -20.72 12.01
N GLN A 164 -34.34 -21.94 12.54
CA GLN A 164 -33.11 -22.72 12.57
C GLN A 164 -32.58 -22.91 11.14
N PHE A 165 -31.47 -22.24 10.82
CA PHE A 165 -30.63 -22.64 9.70
C PHE A 165 -29.64 -23.69 10.21
N ASN A 166 -29.90 -24.95 9.87
CA ASN A 166 -28.91 -26.02 9.99
C ASN A 166 -27.90 -25.89 8.84
N PRO A 167 -26.60 -25.70 9.09
CA PRO A 167 -25.59 -25.83 8.05
C PRO A 167 -25.39 -27.31 7.68
N TRP A 168 -25.57 -27.60 6.39
CA TRP A 168 -25.57 -28.94 5.76
C TRP A 168 -24.18 -29.60 5.64
N PHE A 169 -23.07 -28.95 6.01
CA PHE A 169 -21.75 -29.56 5.78
C PHE A 169 -21.22 -30.35 6.99
N ASP A 170 -21.25 -31.66 6.83
CA ASP A 170 -20.67 -32.68 7.71
C ASP A 170 -19.13 -32.62 7.69
N GLN A 171 -18.54 -32.44 8.86
CA GLN A 171 -17.10 -32.24 9.04
C GLN A 171 -16.43 -33.57 9.45
N LYS A 172 -16.06 -34.41 8.48
CA LYS A 172 -15.23 -35.61 8.73
C LYS A 172 -14.13 -35.79 7.69
N PHE A 173 -13.09 -34.97 7.77
CA PHE A 173 -11.76 -35.36 7.30
C PHE A 173 -10.73 -35.10 8.39
N LYS A 174 -10.33 -36.17 9.08
CA LYS A 174 -9.17 -36.18 9.99
C LYS A 174 -7.91 -36.38 9.14
N ILE A 175 -7.20 -35.31 8.82
CA ILE A 175 -5.81 -35.41 8.33
C ILE A 175 -4.88 -35.42 9.54
N LYS A 176 -4.30 -36.59 9.83
CA LYS A 176 -3.16 -36.72 10.76
C LYS A 176 -1.95 -36.06 10.09
N ARG A 177 -1.47 -34.94 10.62
CA ARG A 177 -0.12 -34.42 10.29
C ARG A 177 0.89 -35.01 11.27
N SER A 178 1.78 -35.86 10.77
CA SER A 178 3.00 -36.27 11.44
C SER A 178 3.96 -35.09 11.48
N GLY A 179 4.52 -34.82 12.66
CA GLY A 179 5.56 -33.82 12.86
C GLY A 179 6.87 -34.20 12.16
N GLY A 180 7.61 -33.16 11.80
CA GLY A 180 8.96 -33.25 11.26
C GLY A 180 9.50 -31.86 11.03
N SER A 181 9.97 -31.20 12.10
CA SER A 181 10.75 -29.97 12.01
C SER A 181 12.13 -30.32 11.44
N ILE A 182 12.43 -29.83 10.23
CA ILE A 182 13.79 -29.81 9.72
C ILE A 182 14.12 -28.37 9.35
N SER A 183 15.07 -27.81 10.09
CA SER A 183 15.70 -26.52 9.87
C SER A 183 16.46 -26.52 8.55
N PRO A 184 16.34 -25.52 7.66
CA PRO A 184 17.20 -25.45 6.49
C PRO A 184 18.55 -24.86 6.88
N GLU A 185 19.54 -25.75 6.88
CA GLU A 185 20.97 -25.44 6.92
C GLU A 185 21.37 -24.77 5.60
N ARG A 186 21.92 -23.54 5.68
CA ARG A 186 22.45 -22.79 4.54
C ARG A 186 23.62 -23.57 3.92
N LYS A 187 23.41 -24.20 2.77
CA LYS A 187 24.49 -24.65 1.89
C LYS A 187 25.00 -23.48 1.06
N LYS A 188 26.30 -23.24 1.14
CA LYS A 188 27.08 -22.46 0.17
C LYS A 188 27.26 -23.35 -1.08
N GLU A 189 26.69 -22.94 -2.20
CA GLU A 189 27.13 -23.35 -3.54
C GLU A 189 28.00 -22.19 -4.06
N GLY A 190 29.21 -22.37 -4.59
CA GLY A 190 29.74 -23.53 -5.30
C GLY A 190 29.92 -23.14 -6.75
N THR A 191 30.98 -22.37 -7.02
CA THR A 191 31.39 -21.94 -8.36
C THR A 191 31.59 -23.16 -9.28
N LEU A 192 30.91 -23.17 -10.42
CA LEU A 192 31.20 -24.08 -11.54
C LEU A 192 31.66 -23.28 -12.76
N PRO A 193 32.56 -23.87 -13.58
CA PRO A 193 33.27 -23.16 -14.64
C PRO A 193 32.45 -23.12 -15.92
N ILE A 194 32.55 -22.00 -16.64
CA ILE A 194 32.07 -21.88 -18.02
C ILE A 194 33.29 -22.00 -18.93
N ASP A 195 33.32 -23.05 -19.74
CA ASP A 195 34.32 -23.26 -20.78
C ASP A 195 33.86 -22.70 -22.12
N SER A 196 34.70 -21.81 -22.65
CA SER A 196 35.07 -21.57 -24.06
C SER A 196 34.02 -21.62 -25.18
N THR A 197 33.86 -20.50 -25.91
CA THR A 197 34.50 -20.26 -27.23
C THR A 197 33.74 -19.18 -27.99
N THR A 198 34.41 -18.07 -28.31
CA THR A 198 34.50 -17.54 -29.69
C THR A 198 35.44 -16.35 -29.72
N THR A 199 36.45 -16.51 -30.56
CA THR A 199 37.40 -15.54 -31.12
C THR A 199 36.80 -14.18 -31.44
N ASN A 200 37.40 -13.10 -30.95
CA ASN A 200 37.76 -12.01 -31.83
C ASN A 200 38.95 -11.22 -31.28
N GLU A 201 40.01 -11.18 -32.07
CA GLU A 201 41.18 -10.33 -31.91
C GLU A 201 40.75 -8.87 -32.16
N ASN A 202 41.11 -7.96 -31.26
CA ASN A 202 41.79 -6.73 -31.67
C ASN A 202 42.42 -6.02 -30.47
N SER A 203 43.71 -5.79 -30.67
CA SER A 203 44.68 -5.04 -29.88
C SER A 203 44.21 -3.61 -29.56
N LEU A 204 44.41 -3.16 -28.32
CA LEU A 204 45.07 -1.88 -28.08
C LEU A 204 45.68 -1.82 -26.67
N GLU A 205 46.95 -1.39 -26.66
CA GLU A 205 47.77 -0.89 -25.56
C GLU A 205 46.93 -0.01 -24.61
N GLY A 206 47.06 0.00 -23.29
CA GLY A 206 48.17 -0.28 -22.41
C GLY A 206 48.21 0.85 -21.39
N GLU A 207 47.81 0.60 -20.13
CA GLU A 207 48.22 1.46 -19.03
C GLU A 207 48.27 0.63 -17.74
N LYS A 208 49.47 0.56 -17.19
CA LYS A 208 49.88 -0.29 -16.07
C LYS A 208 49.74 0.55 -14.81
N ILE A 209 48.65 0.40 -14.07
CA ILE A 209 48.49 1.04 -12.76
C ILE A 209 48.93 0.03 -11.70
N GLU A 210 50.07 0.35 -11.10
CA GLU A 210 50.69 -0.30 -9.97
C GLU A 210 49.86 0.06 -8.72
N TYR A 211 49.24 -0.94 -8.07
CA TYR A 211 48.57 -0.75 -6.79
C TYR A 211 49.55 -1.12 -5.68
N GLU A 212 49.94 -0.12 -4.89
CA GLU A 212 50.65 -0.29 -3.62
C GLU A 212 49.80 -1.11 -2.65
N GLU A 213 50.36 -2.22 -2.18
CA GLU A 213 49.85 -3.01 -1.06
C GLU A 213 49.83 -2.15 0.21
N ILE A 214 48.64 -1.87 0.74
CA ILE A 214 48.49 -1.30 2.08
C ILE A 214 48.53 -2.48 3.06
N GLU A 215 49.67 -2.61 3.75
CA GLU A 215 49.85 -3.44 4.93
C GLU A 215 48.83 -3.07 6.01
N ASN A 216 47.87 -3.96 6.26
CA ASN A 216 47.03 -3.91 7.45
C ASN A 216 47.79 -4.54 8.62
N TYR A 217 48.11 -3.71 9.61
CA TYR A 217 48.59 -4.13 10.92
C TYR A 217 47.52 -4.99 11.62
N GLU A 218 47.80 -6.28 11.76
CA GLU A 218 47.13 -7.16 12.71
C GLU A 218 47.79 -6.98 14.09
N ASP A 219 47.07 -6.37 15.03
CA ASP A 219 47.45 -6.38 16.45
C ASP A 219 47.12 -7.78 17.01
N GLU A 220 48.18 -8.57 17.19
CA GLU A 220 48.19 -9.80 17.97
C GLU A 220 47.90 -9.48 19.45
N ILE A 221 46.83 -10.05 20.01
CA ILE A 221 46.68 -10.19 21.46
C ILE A 221 46.97 -11.64 21.84
N GLU A 222 48.16 -11.84 22.40
CA GLU A 222 48.57 -13.02 23.15
C GLU A 222 47.51 -13.40 24.19
N VAL A 223 47.03 -14.65 24.15
CA VAL A 223 46.42 -15.30 25.31
C VAL A 223 47.16 -16.61 25.55
N MET A 224 48.08 -16.54 26.50
CA MET A 224 48.73 -17.69 27.12
C MET A 224 47.72 -18.56 27.89
N GLY A 225 47.85 -19.87 27.69
CA GLY A 225 48.17 -20.80 28.78
C GLY A 225 46.99 -21.42 29.55
N ASP A 226 46.65 -22.63 29.11
CA ASP A 226 46.46 -23.86 29.91
C ASP A 226 45.78 -23.80 31.30
N ASN A 227 44.68 -24.53 31.42
CA ASN A 227 44.66 -25.65 32.36
C ASN A 227 43.51 -26.64 32.08
N GLN A 228 43.91 -27.85 31.70
CA GLN A 228 43.10 -29.06 31.74
C GLN A 228 43.05 -29.62 33.16
N ASN A 229 41.90 -30.21 33.55
CA ASN A 229 41.72 -31.38 34.43
C ASN A 229 40.20 -31.51 34.67
N SER A 230 39.47 -32.39 33.98
CA SER A 230 39.36 -33.85 34.18
C SER A 230 38.92 -34.26 35.59
N TYR A 231 37.65 -34.64 35.77
CA TYR A 231 37.20 -36.03 36.02
C TYR A 231 35.78 -36.11 36.62
N ALA A 232 35.01 -37.07 36.06
CA ALA A 232 34.13 -38.05 36.70
C ALA A 232 32.87 -37.63 37.49
N VAL A 233 31.72 -37.93 36.84
CA VAL A 233 30.47 -38.49 37.42
C VAL A 233 30.81 -39.92 37.92
N PRO A 234 30.27 -40.49 39.04
CA PRO A 234 28.84 -40.86 39.15
C PRO A 234 28.16 -41.06 40.55
N LYS A 235 26.81 -40.99 40.48
CA LYS A 235 25.75 -41.82 41.12
C LYS A 235 25.45 -41.79 42.64
N GLU A 236 24.16 -41.49 42.87
CA GLU A 236 23.14 -42.19 43.70
C GLU A 236 23.44 -42.51 45.19
N THR A 237 22.62 -41.99 46.11
CA THR A 237 21.72 -42.84 46.91
C THR A 237 20.63 -42.07 47.67
N LEU A 238 19.58 -42.82 47.96
CA LEU A 238 18.23 -42.49 48.40
C LEU A 238 18.09 -42.64 49.93
N LYS A 239 17.20 -41.86 50.58
CA LYS A 239 16.26 -42.18 51.71
C LYS A 239 16.09 -40.98 52.67
N LYS A 240 14.88 -40.39 52.77
CA LYS A 240 13.71 -40.72 53.63
C LYS A 240 13.91 -40.40 55.13
N SER A 241 13.20 -39.38 55.62
CA SER A 241 12.18 -39.37 56.70
C SER A 241 12.27 -38.18 57.68
N GLU A 242 11.13 -37.50 57.83
CA GLU A 242 10.71 -36.47 58.81
C GLU A 242 10.81 -36.93 60.29
N PRO A 243 10.29 -36.16 61.28
CA PRO A 243 10.34 -34.71 61.56
C PRO A 243 10.89 -34.43 62.97
N ASN A 244 11.24 -33.19 63.32
CA ASN A 244 10.85 -32.64 64.64
C ASN A 244 11.08 -31.12 64.81
N LEU A 245 10.25 -30.62 65.72
CA LEU A 245 9.88 -29.28 66.12
C LEU A 245 11.00 -28.38 66.72
N VAL A 246 10.78 -27.07 66.52
CA VAL A 246 11.03 -25.93 67.45
C VAL A 246 12.49 -25.46 67.60
N GLU A 247 12.81 -24.24 67.12
CA GLU A 247 12.82 -23.01 67.93
C GLU A 247 13.16 -21.75 67.07
N LYS A 248 12.91 -20.58 67.64
CA LYS A 248 12.71 -19.24 67.03
C LYS A 248 14.04 -18.43 67.00
N PRO A 249 14.04 -17.12 66.66
CA PRO A 249 14.33 -16.50 65.36
C PRO A 249 15.71 -15.76 65.27
N THR A 250 16.22 -15.51 64.06
CA THR A 250 16.95 -14.30 63.54
C THR A 250 17.97 -14.69 62.44
N PRO A 251 18.43 -13.76 61.58
CA PRO A 251 17.83 -12.55 61.04
C PRO A 251 17.43 -12.74 59.56
N LYS A 252 16.71 -11.76 59.00
CA LYS A 252 16.42 -11.66 57.57
C LYS A 252 17.70 -11.88 56.76
N VAL A 253 17.80 -13.02 56.10
CA VAL A 253 18.58 -13.15 54.87
C VAL A 253 17.92 -12.17 53.91
N GLU A 254 18.55 -11.01 53.74
CA GLU A 254 18.38 -10.22 52.54
C GLU A 254 18.67 -11.16 51.39
N THR A 255 17.60 -11.74 50.84
CA THR A 255 17.62 -12.28 49.49
C THR A 255 18.20 -11.15 48.67
N SER A 256 19.44 -11.33 48.20
CA SER A 256 20.08 -10.40 47.30
C SER A 256 19.13 -10.30 46.12
N GLN A 257 18.29 -9.26 46.12
CA GLN A 257 17.50 -8.89 44.98
C GLN A 257 18.54 -8.59 43.94
N LYS A 258 18.73 -9.57 43.06
CA LYS A 258 19.52 -9.51 41.84
C LYS A 258 19.01 -8.25 41.15
N LYS A 259 19.67 -7.10 41.38
CA LYS A 259 19.28 -5.78 40.88
C LYS A 259 19.30 -5.87 39.36
N THR A 260 18.14 -6.21 38.82
CA THR A 260 17.84 -6.39 37.41
C THR A 260 17.86 -5.03 36.76
N ILE A 261 19.02 -4.67 36.19
CA ILE A 261 19.20 -3.75 35.04
C ILE A 261 17.97 -2.87 34.72
N PRO A 262 17.56 -1.91 35.58
CA PRO A 262 16.37 -1.11 35.34
C PRO A 262 16.66 0.03 34.36
N ASP A 263 17.91 0.49 34.30
CA ASP A 263 18.23 1.78 33.70
C ASP A 263 18.21 1.79 32.17
N GLU A 264 18.40 0.64 31.51
CA GLU A 264 18.54 0.57 30.04
C GLU A 264 17.25 0.13 29.32
N LYS A 265 16.33 -0.52 30.05
CA LYS A 265 15.05 -0.98 29.50
C LYS A 265 13.95 0.01 29.84
N ILE A 266 13.07 0.25 28.87
CA ILE A 266 11.87 1.06 29.05
C ILE A 266 10.90 0.31 29.97
N ASP A 267 10.34 1.03 30.93
CA ASP A 267 9.29 0.49 31.79
C ASP A 267 8.00 0.23 30.97
N PRO A 268 7.23 -0.84 31.22
CA PRO A 268 6.00 -1.09 30.48
C PRO A 268 4.99 0.08 30.49
N GLN A 269 4.96 0.92 31.53
CA GLN A 269 4.09 2.12 31.55
C GLN A 269 4.61 3.20 30.60
N GLU A 270 5.93 3.42 30.56
CA GLU A 270 6.56 4.35 29.63
C GLU A 270 6.34 3.90 28.17
N LYS A 271 6.47 2.59 27.89
CA LYS A 271 6.12 2.04 26.57
C LYS A 271 4.65 2.29 26.21
N ALA A 272 3.72 2.13 27.15
CA ALA A 272 2.30 2.40 26.91
C ALA A 272 2.04 3.88 26.57
N VAL A 273 2.75 4.80 27.22
CA VAL A 273 2.68 6.24 26.93
C VAL A 273 3.19 6.53 25.51
N ILE A 274 4.34 5.96 25.15
CA ILE A 274 4.94 6.09 23.80
C ILE A 274 3.97 5.54 22.74
N LEU A 275 3.43 4.35 22.94
CA LEU A 275 2.41 3.76 22.05
C LEU A 275 1.17 4.66 21.91
N GLY A 276 0.75 5.31 22.99
CA GLY A 276 -0.33 6.29 22.98
C GLY A 276 -0.03 7.51 22.11
N ARG A 277 1.20 8.04 22.16
CA ARG A 277 1.65 9.16 21.31
C ARG A 277 1.78 8.76 19.84
N ILE A 278 2.37 7.60 19.56
CA ILE A 278 2.48 7.04 18.21
C ILE A 278 1.09 6.84 17.61
N THR A 279 0.15 6.26 18.37
CA THR A 279 -1.24 6.04 17.93
C THR A 279 -1.92 7.36 17.56
N LYS A 280 -1.76 8.40 18.39
CA LYS A 280 -2.29 9.75 18.10
C LYS A 280 -1.67 10.34 16.83
N THR A 281 -0.36 10.16 16.64
CA THR A 281 0.36 10.65 15.47
C THR A 281 -0.13 9.97 14.19
N LEU A 282 -0.23 8.64 14.19
CA LEU A 282 -0.78 7.86 13.07
C LEU A 282 -2.21 8.30 12.73
N GLN A 283 -3.08 8.44 13.74
CA GLN A 283 -4.44 8.91 13.53
C GLN A 283 -4.50 10.35 12.98
N ALA A 284 -3.62 11.24 13.45
CA ALA A 284 -3.52 12.60 12.94
C ALA A 284 -3.08 12.64 11.47
N GLN A 285 -2.26 11.68 11.03
CA GLN A 285 -1.90 11.48 9.62
C GLN A 285 -2.96 10.71 8.81
N GLY A 286 -4.11 10.37 9.41
CA GLY A 286 -5.21 9.69 8.71
C GLY A 286 -5.08 8.16 8.63
N TYR A 287 -4.19 7.55 9.41
CA TYR A 287 -4.09 6.09 9.51
C TYR A 287 -5.15 5.51 10.45
N TYR A 288 -5.74 4.40 10.03
CA TYR A 288 -6.63 3.56 10.82
C TYR A 288 -5.83 2.52 11.59
N ILE A 289 -6.08 2.40 12.89
CA ILE A 289 -5.44 1.36 13.72
C ILE A 289 -6.28 0.10 13.68
N LEU A 290 -5.71 -1.00 13.18
CA LEU A 290 -6.36 -2.30 13.21
C LEU A 290 -6.42 -2.83 14.64
N LYS A 291 -7.64 -3.18 15.07
CA LYS A 291 -7.84 -3.80 16.38
C LYS A 291 -7.41 -5.26 16.35
N LYS A 292 -6.76 -5.71 17.42
CA LYS A 292 -6.40 -7.12 17.61
C LYS A 292 -7.67 -7.99 17.60
N GLN A 293 -7.70 -8.97 16.69
CA GLN A 293 -8.75 -9.98 16.61
C GLN A 293 -8.18 -11.35 16.92
N SER A 294 -9.01 -12.25 17.43
CA SER A 294 -8.60 -13.61 17.78
C SER A 294 -8.10 -14.41 16.57
N THR A 295 -8.68 -14.17 15.40
CA THR A 295 -8.29 -14.79 14.12
C THR A 295 -6.90 -14.37 13.64
N MET A 296 -6.41 -13.19 14.05
CA MET A 296 -5.11 -12.65 13.65
C MET A 296 -4.10 -12.66 14.81
N LYS A 297 -4.28 -13.58 15.78
CA LYS A 297 -3.47 -13.60 17.00
C LYS A 297 -1.97 -13.73 16.71
N GLU A 298 -1.60 -14.54 15.73
CA GLU A 298 -0.21 -14.76 15.28
C GLU A 298 0.38 -13.46 14.75
N LEU A 299 -0.29 -12.81 13.80
CA LEU A 299 0.12 -11.51 13.25
C LEU A 299 0.40 -10.47 14.37
N PHE A 300 -0.55 -10.31 15.31
CA PHE A 300 -0.44 -9.38 16.44
C PHE A 300 0.47 -9.88 17.58
N ALA A 301 1.18 -10.99 17.43
CA ALA A 301 2.24 -11.40 18.35
C ALA A 301 3.57 -10.71 18.03
N HIS A 302 3.76 -10.34 16.76
CA HIS A 302 5.02 -9.81 16.27
C HIS A 302 5.09 -8.27 16.25
N VAL A 303 3.94 -7.59 16.25
CA VAL A 303 3.82 -6.13 16.23
C VAL A 303 3.11 -5.56 17.45
N ASP A 304 3.44 -4.32 17.80
CA ASP A 304 2.73 -3.58 18.85
C ASP A 304 1.51 -2.84 18.28
N ILE A 305 1.66 -2.25 17.09
CA ILE A 305 0.60 -1.53 16.37
C ILE A 305 0.59 -2.01 14.92
N LEU A 306 -0.59 -2.25 14.35
CA LEU A 306 -0.77 -2.42 12.92
C LEU A 306 -1.69 -1.31 12.43
N ALA A 307 -1.14 -0.37 11.67
CA ALA A 307 -1.88 0.74 11.11
C ALA A 307 -2.06 0.55 9.60
N LEU A 308 -3.13 1.12 9.04
CA LEU A 308 -3.32 1.17 7.58
C LEU A 308 -3.86 2.52 7.13
N LYS A 309 -3.55 2.92 5.90
CA LYS A 309 -4.13 4.10 5.25
C LYS A 309 -4.42 3.82 3.79
N ASN A 310 -5.54 4.33 3.32
CA ASN A 310 -5.89 4.32 1.90
C ASN A 310 -5.42 5.63 1.24
N ILE A 311 -4.77 5.53 0.08
CA ILE A 311 -4.19 6.66 -0.66
C ILE A 311 -4.68 6.57 -2.09
N TYR A 312 -5.36 7.63 -2.53
CA TYR A 312 -5.79 7.76 -3.90
C TYR A 312 -4.60 8.12 -4.80
N VAL A 313 -4.36 7.33 -5.85
CA VAL A 313 -3.29 7.60 -6.83
C VAL A 313 -3.88 8.15 -8.12
N ASN A 314 -4.86 7.45 -8.68
CA ASN A 314 -5.56 7.86 -9.90
C ASN A 314 -6.97 7.25 -9.96
N GLU A 315 -7.69 7.49 -11.05
CA GLU A 315 -9.10 7.10 -11.22
C GLU A 315 -9.34 5.58 -11.12
N VAL A 316 -8.32 4.77 -11.36
CA VAL A 316 -8.42 3.30 -11.32
C VAL A 316 -7.60 2.66 -10.22
N LEU A 317 -6.75 3.40 -9.50
CA LEU A 317 -5.81 2.83 -8.56
C LEU A 317 -5.74 3.60 -7.24
N GLU A 318 -5.88 2.85 -6.15
CA GLU A 318 -5.61 3.28 -4.79
C GLU A 318 -4.57 2.36 -4.14
N PHE A 319 -3.87 2.88 -3.15
CA PHE A 319 -2.94 2.14 -2.32
C PHE A 319 -3.50 1.97 -0.93
N ILE A 320 -3.36 0.75 -0.40
CA ILE A 320 -3.57 0.51 1.02
C ILE A 320 -2.21 0.18 1.61
N ILE A 321 -1.66 1.15 2.35
CA ILE A 321 -0.36 1.02 3.00
C ILE A 321 -0.59 0.49 4.41
N PHE A 322 0.00 -0.65 4.73
CA PHE A 322 0.09 -1.22 6.07
C PHE A 322 1.42 -0.80 6.71
N ILE A 323 1.34 -0.31 7.94
CA ILE A 323 2.50 0.03 8.78
C ILE A 323 2.48 -0.91 10.00
N PRO A 324 3.10 -2.12 9.90
CA PRO A 324 3.39 -2.94 11.05
C PRO A 324 4.50 -2.27 11.88
N LEU A 325 4.17 -1.88 13.11
CA LEU A 325 5.03 -1.05 13.95
C LEU A 325 5.38 -1.78 15.24
N LYS A 326 6.67 -1.75 15.57
CA LYS A 326 7.20 -2.24 16.84
C LYS A 326 7.95 -1.13 17.57
N VAL A 327 7.77 -1.04 18.88
CA VAL A 327 8.49 -0.10 19.74
C VAL A 327 9.57 -0.85 20.50
N SER A 328 10.82 -0.45 20.25
CA SER A 328 12.00 -0.97 20.95
C SER A 328 11.91 -0.65 22.44
N MET A 329 12.26 -1.63 23.28
CA MET A 329 12.31 -1.46 24.74
C MET A 329 13.64 -0.86 25.22
N LEU A 330 14.50 -0.40 24.31
CA LEU A 330 15.87 0.02 24.60
C LEU A 330 16.01 1.53 24.49
N LYS A 331 16.67 2.15 25.48
CA LYS A 331 16.88 3.61 25.55
C LYS A 331 18.11 4.10 24.78
N GLY A 332 19.09 3.23 24.59
CA GLY A 332 20.37 3.56 23.97
C GLY A 332 20.26 3.87 22.47
N LYS A 333 21.36 4.37 21.93
CA LYS A 333 21.48 4.73 20.53
C LYS A 333 21.65 3.49 19.67
N VAL A 334 20.95 3.44 18.54
CA VAL A 334 21.05 2.34 17.57
C VAL A 334 21.76 2.87 16.33
N GLN A 335 22.86 2.24 15.95
CA GLN A 335 23.55 2.50 14.69
C GLN A 335 23.39 1.30 13.77
N ILE A 336 22.91 1.51 12.55
CA ILE A 336 22.66 0.43 11.60
C ILE A 336 23.36 0.66 10.26
N SER A 337 23.69 -0.46 9.65
CA SER A 337 24.01 -0.69 8.23
C SER A 337 23.33 -2.01 7.85
N ASN A 338 23.26 -2.35 6.57
CA ASN A 338 22.76 -3.65 6.11
C ASN A 338 23.59 -4.80 6.70
N GLU A 339 24.89 -4.61 6.93
CA GLU A 339 25.77 -5.65 7.46
C GLU A 339 25.88 -5.66 9.00
N VAL A 340 25.90 -4.47 9.61
CA VAL A 340 26.23 -4.30 11.03
C VAL A 340 25.16 -3.49 11.75
N ILE A 341 24.63 -4.09 12.82
CA ILE A 341 23.77 -3.43 13.80
C ILE A 341 24.55 -3.28 15.10
N LYS A 342 24.77 -2.03 15.51
CA LYS A 342 25.50 -1.66 16.72
C LYS A 342 24.58 -0.93 17.68
N TYR A 343 24.40 -1.51 18.85
CA TYR A 343 23.73 -0.85 19.97
C TYR A 343 24.73 -0.16 20.88
N ILE A 344 24.51 1.11 21.18
CA ILE A 344 25.31 1.92 22.11
C ILE A 344 24.44 2.18 23.35
N PRO A 345 24.68 1.48 24.47
CA PRO A 345 23.92 1.67 25.68
C PRO A 345 24.07 3.09 26.24
N THR A 346 23.04 3.56 26.94
CA THR A 346 23.04 4.88 27.59
C THR A 346 24.02 4.92 28.76
N SER A 347 24.14 3.82 29.51
CA SER A 347 25.04 3.71 30.66
C SER A 347 26.25 2.83 30.36
N GLU A 348 27.44 3.33 30.74
CA GLU A 348 28.72 2.61 30.54
C GLU A 348 28.75 1.23 31.20
N LYS A 349 27.98 1.05 32.28
CA LYS A 349 27.83 -0.23 32.99
C LYS A 349 27.32 -1.35 32.08
N PHE A 350 26.69 -1.00 30.95
CA PHE A 350 26.11 -1.95 30.00
C PHE A 350 26.98 -2.19 28.76
N LYS A 351 28.11 -1.49 28.59
CA LYS A 351 29.03 -1.70 27.45
C LYS A 351 29.45 -3.17 27.32
N LYS A 352 29.74 -3.84 28.44
CA LYS A 352 30.11 -5.27 28.47
C LYS A 352 28.97 -6.24 28.12
N LYS A 353 27.70 -5.77 28.09
CA LYS A 353 26.51 -6.59 27.81
C LYS A 353 25.97 -6.42 26.38
N GLY A 354 26.76 -5.83 25.48
CA GLY A 354 26.35 -5.53 24.10
C GLY A 354 25.72 -6.72 23.36
N SER A 355 26.22 -7.95 23.59
CA SER A 355 25.69 -9.16 22.93
C SER A 355 24.23 -9.48 23.28
N VAL A 356 23.77 -9.15 24.49
CA VAL A 356 22.38 -9.39 24.91
C VAL A 356 21.44 -8.40 24.23
N PHE A 357 21.86 -7.14 24.10
CA PHE A 357 21.07 -6.11 23.41
C PHE A 357 21.00 -6.36 21.91
N LYS A 358 22.11 -6.80 21.31
CA LYS A 358 22.14 -7.23 19.90
C LYS A 358 21.08 -8.29 19.62
N LYS A 359 21.04 -9.38 20.41
CA LYS A 359 20.02 -10.43 20.28
C LYS A 359 18.59 -9.92 20.41
N LEU A 360 18.36 -8.91 21.25
CA LEU A 360 17.02 -8.33 21.42
C LEU A 360 16.61 -7.52 20.17
N ILE A 361 17.53 -6.75 19.61
CA ILE A 361 17.30 -6.01 18.37
C ILE A 361 17.10 -6.96 17.19
N ASP A 362 17.94 -7.99 17.06
CA ASP A 362 17.80 -9.03 16.05
C ASP A 362 16.44 -9.72 16.15
N SER A 363 15.95 -9.96 17.38
CA SER A 363 14.60 -10.47 17.60
C SER A 363 13.50 -9.50 17.12
N TYR A 364 13.68 -8.18 17.26
CA TYR A 364 12.72 -7.22 16.71
C TYR A 364 12.69 -7.26 15.19
N PHE A 365 13.83 -7.42 14.53
CA PHE A 365 13.91 -7.57 13.08
C PHE A 365 13.23 -8.84 12.59
N GLY A 366 13.58 -9.99 13.18
CA GLY A 366 12.93 -11.26 12.81
C GLY A 366 11.42 -11.23 13.02
N ASN A 367 10.93 -10.56 14.07
CA ASN A 367 9.49 -10.38 14.28
C ASN A 367 8.84 -9.53 13.17
N LEU A 368 9.46 -8.42 12.77
CA LEU A 368 8.88 -7.54 11.76
C LEU A 368 8.93 -8.17 10.36
N GLU A 369 10.00 -8.92 10.06
CA GLU A 369 10.11 -9.72 8.84
C GLU A 369 9.04 -10.81 8.77
N GLU A 370 8.86 -11.58 9.86
CA GLU A 370 7.79 -12.59 9.96
C GLU A 370 6.41 -11.95 9.84
N CYS A 371 6.19 -10.79 10.47
CA CYS A 371 4.94 -10.04 10.33
C CYS A 371 4.66 -9.63 8.89
N HIS A 372 5.67 -9.19 8.15
CA HIS A 372 5.53 -8.79 6.75
C HIS A 372 5.03 -9.95 5.87
N GLU A 373 5.59 -11.15 6.05
CA GLU A 373 5.14 -12.34 5.35
C GLU A 373 3.74 -12.79 5.80
N LEU A 374 3.46 -12.76 7.11
CA LEU A 374 2.12 -13.07 7.63
C LEU A 374 1.03 -12.13 7.10
N ILE A 375 1.31 -10.83 6.92
CA ILE A 375 0.36 -9.89 6.29
C ILE A 375 0.04 -10.34 4.88
N LYS A 376 1.05 -10.72 4.09
CA LYS A 376 0.84 -11.22 2.71
C LYS A 376 -0.01 -12.49 2.71
N GLU A 377 0.30 -13.45 3.57
CA GLU A 377 -0.46 -14.70 3.67
C GLU A 377 -1.91 -14.45 4.09
N GLU A 378 -2.15 -13.64 5.12
CA GLU A 378 -3.50 -13.36 5.63
C GLU A 378 -4.34 -12.50 4.65
N LEU A 379 -3.69 -11.67 3.83
CA LEU A 379 -4.34 -10.99 2.70
C LEU A 379 -4.76 -11.99 1.62
N GLU A 380 -3.90 -12.95 1.28
CA GLU A 380 -4.21 -14.02 0.31
C GLU A 380 -5.31 -14.97 0.83
N ARG A 381 -5.38 -15.21 2.14
CA ARG A 381 -6.45 -15.99 2.80
C ARG A 381 -7.77 -15.22 2.93
N GLY A 382 -7.75 -13.88 2.86
CA GLY A 382 -8.93 -13.01 2.95
C GLY A 382 -9.40 -12.68 4.38
N THR A 383 -8.79 -13.26 5.41
CA THR A 383 -9.08 -12.97 6.83
C THR A 383 -8.78 -11.52 7.18
N LEU A 384 -7.58 -11.03 6.81
CA LEU A 384 -7.19 -9.64 7.01
C LEU A 384 -8.06 -8.70 6.18
N LEU A 385 -8.46 -9.11 4.97
CA LEU A 385 -9.29 -8.32 4.07
C LEU A 385 -10.64 -7.94 4.69
N SER A 386 -11.27 -8.84 5.46
CA SER A 386 -12.51 -8.53 6.18
C SER A 386 -12.33 -7.35 7.18
N SER A 387 -11.17 -7.30 7.84
CA SER A 387 -10.84 -6.23 8.78
C SER A 387 -10.53 -4.92 8.07
N VAL A 388 -9.82 -5.00 6.94
CA VAL A 388 -9.55 -3.87 6.05
C VAL A 388 -10.85 -3.26 5.56
N ASN A 389 -11.77 -4.08 5.03
CA ASN A 389 -13.09 -3.66 4.55
C ASN A 389 -13.90 -2.97 5.64
N LYS A 390 -13.90 -3.51 6.86
CA LYS A 390 -14.57 -2.90 8.00
C LYS A 390 -13.97 -1.55 8.39
N CYS A 391 -12.64 -1.42 8.35
CA CYS A 391 -11.94 -0.18 8.70
C CYS A 391 -12.12 0.91 7.64
N LEU A 392 -12.00 0.56 6.36
CA LEU A 392 -12.13 1.48 5.24
C LEU A 392 -13.59 1.74 4.82
N LYS A 393 -14.55 0.95 5.34
CA LYS A 393 -15.97 0.97 4.93
C LYS A 393 -16.13 0.76 3.42
N GLN A 394 -15.35 -0.16 2.90
CA GLN A 394 -15.24 -0.49 1.48
C GLN A 394 -15.40 -2.00 1.32
N GLU A 395 -16.00 -2.45 0.22
CA GLU A 395 -16.20 -3.88 -0.09
C GLU A 395 -15.12 -4.39 -1.04
N ILE A 396 -13.85 -4.32 -0.61
CA ILE A 396 -12.73 -4.79 -1.43
C ILE A 396 -12.86 -6.29 -1.60
N SER A 397 -12.86 -6.71 -2.87
CA SER A 397 -12.89 -8.11 -3.26
C SER A 397 -11.51 -8.55 -3.75
N LEU A 398 -11.10 -9.73 -3.30
CA LEU A 398 -9.92 -10.41 -3.82
C LEU A 398 -10.29 -11.08 -5.15
N LYS A 399 -9.60 -10.73 -6.24
CA LYS A 399 -9.82 -11.33 -7.56
C LYS A 399 -8.72 -12.33 -7.86
N THR A 400 -9.14 -13.52 -8.29
CA THR A 400 -8.27 -14.59 -8.75
C THR A 400 -8.07 -14.53 -10.26
N SER A 401 -6.91 -14.98 -10.72
CA SER A 401 -6.64 -15.29 -12.14
C SER A 401 -7.46 -16.49 -12.61
N ILE A 402 -7.46 -16.72 -13.93
CA ILE A 402 -7.89 -17.99 -14.54
C ILE A 402 -7.12 -19.17 -13.93
N THR A 403 -5.83 -18.99 -13.59
CA THR A 403 -5.02 -20.01 -12.92
C THR A 403 -5.33 -20.18 -11.41
N LYS A 404 -6.43 -19.59 -10.92
CA LYS A 404 -6.84 -19.56 -9.51
C LYS A 404 -5.85 -18.90 -8.54
N LYS A 405 -4.77 -18.29 -9.04
CA LYS A 405 -3.83 -17.49 -8.24
C LYS A 405 -4.46 -16.13 -7.91
N ASN A 406 -4.36 -15.71 -6.65
CA ASN A 406 -4.75 -14.39 -6.18
C ASN A 406 -3.90 -13.31 -6.87
N LEU A 407 -4.52 -12.45 -7.69
CA LEU A 407 -3.78 -11.47 -8.49
C LEU A 407 -3.82 -10.06 -7.92
N PHE A 408 -5.01 -9.57 -7.58
CA PHE A 408 -5.22 -8.18 -7.20
C PHE A 408 -6.51 -7.98 -6.39
N PHE A 409 -6.60 -6.84 -5.74
CA PHE A 409 -7.73 -6.40 -4.93
C PHE A 409 -8.52 -5.34 -5.71
N SER A 410 -9.85 -5.39 -5.71
CA SER A 410 -10.67 -4.44 -6.48
C SER A 410 -12.06 -4.19 -5.88
N ILE A 411 -12.60 -3.00 -6.17
CA ILE A 411 -14.00 -2.62 -6.00
C ILE A 411 -14.48 -2.08 -7.34
N GLY A 412 -15.24 -2.89 -8.08
CA GLY A 412 -15.67 -2.53 -9.44
C GLY A 412 -14.48 -2.21 -10.36
N PRO A 413 -14.38 -0.97 -10.91
CA PRO A 413 -13.26 -0.57 -11.75
C PRO A 413 -12.02 -0.14 -10.97
N GLN A 414 -12.16 0.11 -9.66
CA GLN A 414 -11.07 0.60 -8.83
C GLN A 414 -10.23 -0.54 -8.28
N GLN A 415 -8.92 -0.35 -8.30
CA GLN A 415 -7.93 -1.33 -7.92
C GLN A 415 -7.17 -0.90 -6.68
N PHE A 416 -6.74 -1.88 -5.92
CA PHE A 416 -6.00 -1.65 -4.69
C PHE A 416 -4.65 -2.38 -4.77
N LYS A 417 -3.56 -1.61 -4.63
CA LYS A 417 -2.24 -2.17 -4.35
C LYS A 417 -2.01 -2.14 -2.85
N MET A 418 -1.78 -3.32 -2.27
CA MET A 418 -1.45 -3.45 -0.86
C MET A 418 0.07 -3.31 -0.71
N LEU A 419 0.50 -2.40 0.14
CA LEU A 419 1.92 -2.13 0.43
C LEU A 419 2.16 -2.35 1.91
N VAL A 420 3.29 -2.93 2.28
CA VAL A 420 3.64 -3.21 3.68
C VAL A 420 4.99 -2.57 3.96
N GLU A 421 5.02 -1.64 4.92
CA GLU A 421 6.20 -0.89 5.30
C GLU A 421 6.42 -1.05 6.81
N PRO A 422 7.19 -2.07 7.24
CA PRO A 422 7.48 -2.28 8.64
C PRO A 422 8.34 -1.16 9.21
N VAL A 423 8.03 -0.80 10.45
CA VAL A 423 8.67 0.32 11.15
C VAL A 423 9.09 -0.10 12.56
N LEU A 424 10.37 0.07 12.88
CA LEU A 424 10.88 -0.03 14.24
C LEU A 424 11.10 1.37 14.82
N ILE A 425 10.38 1.69 15.89
CA ILE A 425 10.55 2.94 16.63
C ILE A 425 11.49 2.71 17.81
N CYS A 426 12.54 3.52 17.87
CA CYS A 426 13.52 3.57 18.94
C CYS A 426 13.32 4.82 19.80
N GLN A 427 13.60 4.73 21.11
CA GLN A 427 13.57 5.90 21.98
C GLN A 427 14.87 6.71 21.88
N GLY A 428 16.00 6.01 21.74
CA GLY A 428 17.30 6.64 21.54
C GLY A 428 17.49 7.12 20.11
N GLU A 429 18.57 7.88 19.90
CA GLU A 429 18.98 8.31 18.57
C GLU A 429 19.19 7.11 17.65
N VAL A 430 18.80 7.25 16.38
CA VAL A 430 19.06 6.27 15.33
C VAL A 430 20.08 6.87 14.37
N GLY A 431 21.19 6.15 14.16
CA GLY A 431 22.21 6.51 13.18
C GLY A 431 22.25 5.49 12.04
N PHE A 432 22.44 5.98 10.82
CA PHE A 432 22.69 5.14 9.66
C PHE A 432 24.17 5.28 9.25
N LEU A 433 24.88 4.15 9.14
CA LEU A 433 26.34 4.10 8.96
C LEU A 433 26.75 4.10 7.48
N GLU A 434 25.91 3.56 6.58
CA GLU A 434 26.29 3.40 5.17
C GLU A 434 26.15 4.70 4.38
N LYS A 435 25.02 5.38 4.56
CA LYS A 435 24.68 6.58 3.82
C LYS A 435 24.05 7.58 4.78
N VAL A 436 24.18 8.85 4.46
CA VAL A 436 23.54 9.89 5.24
C VAL A 436 22.20 10.16 4.59
N THR A 437 21.18 9.48 5.08
CA THR A 437 19.79 9.63 4.64
C THR A 437 18.93 10.05 5.83
N PRO A 438 17.77 10.69 5.61
CA PRO A 438 16.89 11.16 6.69
C PRO A 438 16.39 10.01 7.58
N PHE A 439 16.18 8.83 7.01
CA PHE A 439 15.69 7.66 7.74
C PHE A 439 16.65 6.48 7.58
N ALA A 440 16.98 5.82 8.70
CA ALA A 440 17.78 4.62 8.65
C ALA A 440 16.93 3.47 8.09
N TYR A 441 17.44 2.77 7.08
CA TYR A 441 16.68 1.77 6.33
C TYR A 441 17.52 0.53 6.03
N LEU A 442 16.98 -0.63 6.38
CA LEU A 442 17.57 -1.94 6.06
C LEU A 442 16.90 -2.49 4.80
N LYS A 443 17.64 -2.50 3.69
CA LYS A 443 17.07 -2.82 2.37
C LYS A 443 16.65 -4.28 2.26
N ASP A 444 17.42 -5.19 2.86
CA ASP A 444 17.22 -6.64 2.75
C ASP A 444 15.87 -7.11 3.33
N ILE A 445 15.41 -6.44 4.40
CA ILE A 445 14.14 -6.76 5.09
C ILE A 445 13.09 -5.66 4.94
N ASN A 446 13.34 -4.67 4.09
CA ASN A 446 12.46 -3.51 3.86
C ASN A 446 12.01 -2.84 5.17
N LEU A 447 12.95 -2.54 6.09
CA LEU A 447 12.63 -2.04 7.44
C LEU A 447 13.15 -0.63 7.68
N HIS A 448 12.24 0.28 8.04
CA HIS A 448 12.61 1.61 8.56
C HIS A 448 12.87 1.56 10.06
N ILE A 449 13.95 2.22 10.48
CA ILE A 449 14.30 2.39 11.89
C ILE A 449 14.46 3.88 12.16
N LEU A 450 13.72 4.40 13.14
CA LEU A 450 13.72 5.83 13.44
C LEU A 450 13.41 6.12 14.91
N ALA A 451 13.73 7.34 15.31
CA ALA A 451 13.22 7.92 16.55
C ALA A 451 11.74 8.33 16.41
N GLU A 452 11.04 8.46 17.53
CA GLU A 452 9.60 8.75 17.58
C GLU A 452 9.21 10.07 16.88
N ASP A 453 10.05 11.09 16.98
CA ASP A 453 9.84 12.44 16.43
C ASP A 453 9.81 12.46 14.89
N ASN A 454 10.57 11.57 14.25
CA ASN A 454 10.64 11.50 12.79
C ASN A 454 9.50 10.70 12.14
N LEU A 455 8.57 10.14 12.93
CA LEU A 455 7.49 9.29 12.41
C LEU A 455 6.59 10.02 11.43
N THR A 456 6.26 11.28 11.70
CA THR A 456 5.38 12.06 10.81
C THR A 456 6.01 12.26 9.43
N GLU A 457 7.30 12.59 9.40
CA GLU A 457 8.03 12.85 8.16
C GLU A 457 8.20 11.57 7.34
N LEU A 458 8.51 10.45 8.00
CA LEU A 458 8.59 9.14 7.35
C LEU A 458 7.25 8.74 6.70
N LEU A 459 6.12 8.91 7.40
CA LEU A 459 4.81 8.55 6.85
C LEU A 459 4.53 9.38 5.58
N GLN A 460 4.78 10.69 5.63
CA GLN A 460 4.62 11.56 4.45
C GLN A 460 5.56 11.16 3.30
N PHE A 461 6.81 10.79 3.62
CA PHE A 461 7.77 10.28 2.65
C PHE A 461 7.26 9.00 1.99
N ILE A 462 6.79 8.01 2.76
CA ILE A 462 6.25 6.74 2.24
C ILE A 462 5.07 6.99 1.29
N GLU A 463 4.12 7.85 1.69
CA GLU A 463 2.97 8.21 0.86
C GLU A 463 3.38 8.84 -0.47
N ARG A 464 4.32 9.79 -0.42
CA ARG A 464 4.87 10.45 -1.62
C ARG A 464 5.67 9.48 -2.49
N LYS A 465 6.55 8.68 -1.88
CA LYS A 465 7.40 7.68 -2.55
C LYS A 465 6.56 6.81 -3.47
N TYR A 466 5.51 6.19 -2.94
CA TYR A 466 4.69 5.29 -3.74
C TYR A 466 3.85 6.01 -4.78
N THR A 467 3.30 7.17 -4.45
CA THR A 467 2.53 7.98 -5.41
C THR A 467 3.39 8.36 -6.61
N LEU A 468 4.63 8.77 -6.38
CA LEU A 468 5.58 9.16 -7.42
C LEU A 468 6.08 7.95 -8.23
N LEU A 469 6.38 6.82 -7.57
CA LEU A 469 6.72 5.57 -8.26
C LEU A 469 5.65 5.19 -9.28
N GLU A 470 4.38 5.28 -8.89
CA GLU A 470 3.28 4.86 -9.76
C GLU A 470 2.93 5.90 -10.83
N LYS A 471 3.11 7.19 -10.53
CA LYS A 471 2.91 8.28 -11.48
C LYS A 471 3.93 8.25 -12.62
N HIS A 472 5.18 7.92 -12.31
CA HIS A 472 6.31 8.07 -13.23
C HIS A 472 6.90 6.74 -13.72
N LYS A 473 6.43 5.58 -13.25
CA LYS A 473 6.90 4.30 -13.78
C LYS A 473 6.69 4.21 -15.30
N ILE A 474 7.61 3.50 -15.94
CA ILE A 474 7.43 3.03 -17.32
C ILE A 474 6.14 2.21 -17.33
N LYS A 475 5.28 2.40 -18.35
CA LYS A 475 3.98 1.73 -18.49
C LYS A 475 4.14 0.20 -18.52
N GLU A 476 4.33 -0.41 -17.36
CA GLU A 476 4.18 -1.85 -17.18
C GLU A 476 2.72 -2.12 -16.79
N THR A 477 2.02 -2.76 -17.73
CA THR A 477 0.79 -3.55 -17.52
C THR A 477 -0.08 -3.03 -16.37
N SER A 478 -0.65 -1.84 -16.50
CA SER A 478 -1.78 -1.48 -15.66
C SER A 478 -3.01 -2.26 -16.16
N LEU A 479 -3.99 -2.49 -15.32
CA LEU A 479 -5.31 -2.97 -15.75
C LEU A 479 -6.15 -1.84 -16.37
N LEU A 480 -5.59 -0.63 -16.47
CA LEU A 480 -6.23 0.51 -17.10
C LEU A 480 -6.65 0.21 -18.56
N PRO A 481 -5.82 -0.38 -19.44
CA PRO A 481 -6.22 -0.73 -20.79
C PRO A 481 -7.37 -1.74 -20.82
N TYR A 482 -7.42 -2.67 -19.85
CA TYR A 482 -8.53 -3.61 -19.71
C TYR A 482 -9.84 -2.87 -19.42
N TYR A 483 -9.86 -1.98 -18.43
CA TYR A 483 -11.07 -1.23 -18.09
C TYR A 483 -11.46 -0.22 -19.15
N GLU A 484 -10.50 0.48 -19.77
CA GLU A 484 -10.78 1.38 -20.90
C GLU A 484 -11.43 0.60 -22.04
N THR A 485 -10.91 -0.59 -22.37
CA THR A 485 -11.49 -1.47 -23.39
C THR A 485 -12.87 -1.97 -22.98
N TYR A 486 -13.06 -2.37 -21.72
CA TYR A 486 -14.36 -2.81 -21.20
C TYR A 486 -15.41 -1.71 -21.25
N ASN A 487 -15.07 -0.50 -20.82
CA ASN A 487 -15.95 0.66 -20.87
C ASN A 487 -16.26 1.07 -22.32
N GLN A 488 -15.27 0.98 -23.22
CA GLN A 488 -15.52 1.15 -24.65
C GLN A 488 -16.45 0.07 -25.20
N PHE A 489 -16.31 -1.18 -24.76
CA PHE A 489 -17.21 -2.28 -25.13
C PHE A 489 -18.65 -1.98 -24.67
N LEU A 490 -18.85 -1.62 -23.40
CA LEU A 490 -20.17 -1.27 -22.86
C LEU A 490 -20.78 -0.07 -23.59
N LYS A 491 -20.03 1.03 -23.74
CA LYS A 491 -20.50 2.25 -24.40
C LYS A 491 -20.86 2.00 -25.88
N ARG A 492 -20.07 1.19 -26.58
CA ARG A 492 -20.38 0.79 -27.95
C ARG A 492 -21.62 -0.10 -27.99
N SER A 493 -21.70 -1.12 -27.12
CA SER A 493 -22.85 -2.02 -27.02
C SER A 493 -24.15 -1.24 -26.78
N GLU A 494 -24.12 -0.25 -25.87
CA GLU A 494 -25.24 0.66 -25.61
C GLU A 494 -25.61 1.47 -26.86
N LEU A 495 -24.63 2.09 -27.53
CA LEU A 495 -24.86 2.87 -28.76
C LEU A 495 -25.45 2.01 -29.89
N PHE A 496 -24.97 0.78 -30.04
CA PHE A 496 -25.47 -0.17 -31.04
C PHE A 496 -26.86 -0.73 -30.69
N SER A 497 -27.32 -0.58 -29.45
CA SER A 497 -28.68 -0.97 -29.02
C SER A 497 -29.73 0.10 -29.33
N ILE A 498 -29.34 1.37 -29.55
CA ILE A 498 -30.27 2.49 -29.81
C ILE A 498 -31.19 2.25 -31.02
N PRO A 499 -30.73 1.71 -32.17
CA PRO A 499 -31.60 1.41 -33.30
C PRO A 499 -32.75 0.43 -32.97
N PHE A 500 -32.57 -0.47 -32.01
CA PHE A 500 -33.61 -1.41 -31.59
C PHE A 500 -34.73 -0.72 -30.80
N ILE A 501 -34.40 0.32 -30.05
CA ILE A 501 -35.40 1.18 -29.41
C ILE A 501 -36.26 1.86 -30.48
N GLY A 502 -35.62 2.40 -31.53
CA GLY A 502 -36.33 2.97 -32.68
C GLY A 502 -37.19 1.96 -33.43
N PHE A 503 -36.67 0.75 -33.64
CA PHE A 503 -37.41 -0.37 -34.24
C PHE A 503 -38.65 -0.74 -33.41
N ALA A 504 -38.52 -0.80 -32.08
CA ALA A 504 -39.64 -1.08 -31.19
C ALA A 504 -40.75 -0.01 -31.27
N PHE A 505 -40.38 1.27 -31.33
CA PHE A 505 -41.35 2.35 -31.55
C PHE A 505 -42.01 2.26 -32.93
N GLY A 506 -41.25 1.90 -33.98
CA GLY A 506 -41.79 1.65 -35.32
C GLY A 506 -42.80 0.51 -35.33
N LEU A 507 -42.49 -0.60 -34.66
CA LEU A 507 -43.40 -1.74 -34.49
C LEU A 507 -44.69 -1.33 -33.77
N PHE A 508 -44.56 -0.56 -32.69
CA PHE A 508 -45.70 -0.06 -31.92
C PHE A 508 -46.59 0.86 -32.77
N GLY A 509 -46.00 1.70 -33.62
CA GLY A 509 -46.74 2.54 -34.57
C GLY A 509 -47.51 1.72 -35.61
N ILE A 510 -46.89 0.68 -36.18
CA ILE A 510 -47.53 -0.24 -37.14
C ILE A 510 -48.71 -0.97 -36.50
N LEU A 511 -48.53 -1.45 -35.26
CA LEU A 511 -49.58 -2.11 -34.49
C LEU A 511 -50.72 -1.14 -34.16
N GLY A 512 -50.40 0.09 -33.74
CA GLY A 512 -51.40 1.12 -33.43
C GLY A 512 -52.22 1.57 -34.64
N LEU A 513 -51.61 1.59 -35.83
CA LEU A 513 -52.27 1.93 -37.10
C LEU A 513 -52.96 0.75 -37.78
N GLN A 514 -52.94 -0.46 -37.17
CA GLN A 514 -53.53 -1.68 -37.72
C GLN A 514 -53.03 -2.07 -39.14
N LEU A 515 -51.79 -1.72 -39.48
CA LEU A 515 -51.17 -1.98 -40.78
C LEU A 515 -50.63 -3.42 -40.90
N PHE A 516 -51.48 -4.43 -40.68
CA PHE A 516 -51.06 -5.84 -40.61
C PHE A 516 -50.38 -6.36 -41.87
N GLN A 517 -50.70 -5.82 -43.05
CA GLN A 517 -50.05 -6.21 -44.31
C GLN A 517 -48.55 -5.87 -44.35
N MET A 518 -48.14 -4.79 -43.67
CA MET A 518 -46.73 -4.37 -43.60
C MET A 518 -45.95 -5.11 -42.50
N LEU A 519 -46.65 -5.82 -41.62
CA LEU A 519 -46.04 -6.48 -40.46
C LEU A 519 -45.04 -7.56 -40.89
N GLY A 520 -45.36 -8.37 -41.90
CA GLY A 520 -44.45 -9.42 -42.40
C GLY A 520 -43.12 -8.87 -42.94
N LEU A 521 -43.19 -7.79 -43.73
CA LEU A 521 -42.00 -7.12 -44.25
C LEU A 521 -41.18 -6.49 -43.11
N PHE A 522 -41.85 -5.83 -42.16
CA PHE A 522 -41.20 -5.21 -41.01
C PHE A 522 -40.52 -6.24 -40.10
N LEU A 523 -41.14 -7.41 -39.88
CA LEU A 523 -40.55 -8.52 -39.14
C LEU A 523 -39.30 -9.07 -39.83
N ASN A 524 -39.35 -9.27 -41.15
CA ASN A 524 -38.18 -9.73 -41.93
C ASN A 524 -37.01 -8.73 -41.83
N ILE A 525 -37.28 -7.43 -41.89
CA ILE A 525 -36.26 -6.39 -41.64
C ILE A 525 -35.74 -6.48 -40.20
N GLY A 526 -36.63 -6.69 -39.23
CA GLY A 526 -36.27 -6.89 -37.82
C GLY A 526 -35.31 -8.05 -37.60
N TYR A 527 -35.57 -9.21 -38.22
CA TYR A 527 -34.67 -10.36 -38.16
C TYR A 527 -33.30 -10.08 -38.80
N GLY A 528 -33.28 -9.37 -39.93
CA GLY A 528 -32.03 -8.93 -40.55
C GLY A 528 -31.21 -8.01 -39.65
N LEU A 529 -31.87 -7.01 -39.03
CA LEU A 529 -31.23 -6.12 -38.06
C LEU A 529 -30.70 -6.86 -36.84
N LEU A 530 -31.47 -7.83 -36.32
CA LEU A 530 -31.07 -8.67 -35.19
C LEU A 530 -29.79 -9.46 -35.51
N GLY A 531 -29.69 -10.04 -36.72
CA GLY A 531 -28.51 -10.75 -37.19
C GLY A 531 -27.26 -9.86 -37.25
N ILE A 532 -27.39 -8.67 -37.86
CA ILE A 532 -26.29 -7.69 -37.94
C ILE A 532 -25.84 -7.26 -36.53
N TYR A 533 -26.78 -7.03 -35.62
CA TYR A 533 -26.48 -6.67 -34.24
C TYR A 533 -25.75 -7.78 -33.50
N PHE A 534 -26.20 -9.03 -33.63
CA PHE A 534 -25.53 -10.17 -33.00
C PHE A 534 -24.09 -10.33 -33.50
N ILE A 535 -23.86 -10.22 -34.82
CA ILE A 535 -22.50 -10.27 -35.40
C ILE A 535 -21.63 -9.12 -34.86
N THR A 536 -22.19 -7.92 -34.77
CA THR A 536 -21.48 -6.74 -34.28
C THR A 536 -21.14 -6.86 -32.79
N LEU A 537 -22.09 -7.33 -31.98
CA LEU A 537 -21.90 -7.59 -30.55
C LEU A 537 -20.84 -8.68 -30.33
N LEU A 538 -20.90 -9.77 -31.10
CA LEU A 538 -19.92 -10.85 -31.07
C LEU A 538 -18.53 -10.34 -31.45
N PHE A 539 -18.40 -9.51 -32.49
CA PHE A 539 -17.13 -8.90 -32.86
C PHE A 539 -16.53 -8.06 -31.72
N PHE A 540 -17.33 -7.20 -31.08
CA PHE A 540 -16.87 -6.41 -29.95
C PHE A 540 -16.55 -7.26 -28.72
N TYR A 541 -17.33 -8.32 -28.48
CA TYR A 541 -17.07 -9.28 -27.42
C TYR A 541 -15.75 -10.02 -27.64
N MET A 542 -15.49 -10.51 -28.85
CA MET A 542 -14.22 -11.16 -29.21
C MET A 542 -13.03 -10.21 -29.06
N LYS A 543 -13.17 -8.94 -29.44
CA LYS A 543 -12.12 -7.93 -29.22
C LYS A 543 -11.85 -7.70 -27.73
N PHE A 544 -12.89 -7.57 -26.92
CA PHE A 544 -12.77 -7.46 -25.47
C PHE A 544 -12.14 -8.71 -24.86
N PHE A 545 -12.57 -9.89 -25.28
CA PHE A 545 -12.06 -11.18 -24.82
C PHE A 545 -10.58 -11.37 -25.14
N LYS A 546 -10.13 -10.96 -26.33
CA LYS A 546 -8.71 -10.98 -26.70
C LYS A 546 -7.85 -10.11 -25.77
N ILE A 547 -8.29 -8.89 -25.48
CA ILE A 547 -7.58 -7.97 -24.57
C ILE A 547 -7.64 -8.49 -23.12
N LYS A 548 -8.78 -9.06 -22.71
CA LYS A 548 -8.92 -9.74 -21.41
C LYS A 548 -7.89 -10.86 -21.27
N LEU A 549 -7.74 -11.70 -22.29
CA LEU A 549 -6.74 -12.77 -22.31
C LEU A 549 -5.31 -12.22 -22.28
N GLU A 550 -4.98 -11.22 -23.11
CA GLU A 550 -3.65 -10.59 -23.15
C GLU A 550 -3.25 -10.02 -21.78
N VAL A 551 -4.16 -9.28 -21.16
CA VAL A 551 -4.01 -8.77 -19.81
C VAL A 551 -3.82 -9.93 -18.82
N GLN A 552 -4.68 -10.95 -18.84
CA GLN A 552 -4.56 -12.09 -17.93
C GLN A 552 -3.26 -12.87 -18.12
N THR A 553 -2.75 -12.99 -19.35
CA THR A 553 -1.45 -13.61 -19.65
C THR A 553 -0.29 -12.77 -19.15
N ASP A 554 -0.43 -11.45 -19.21
CA ASP A 554 0.55 -10.52 -18.67
C ASP A 554 0.59 -10.59 -17.14
N PHE A 555 -0.53 -10.82 -16.47
CA PHE A 555 -0.62 -10.94 -15.00
C PHE A 555 -0.29 -12.34 -14.46
N LYS A 556 0.75 -13.03 -14.97
CA LYS A 556 1.21 -14.30 -14.36
C LYS A 556 1.72 -14.15 -12.92
N THR A 557 2.22 -12.96 -12.58
CA THR A 557 2.70 -12.61 -11.23
C THR A 557 1.69 -11.66 -10.58
N PRO A 558 1.33 -11.86 -9.29
CA PRO A 558 0.45 -10.93 -8.58
C PRO A 558 0.98 -9.50 -8.67
N TYR A 559 0.09 -8.55 -8.96
CA TYR A 559 0.49 -7.17 -9.26
C TYR A 559 1.26 -6.51 -8.11
N PHE A 560 0.90 -6.83 -6.87
CA PHE A 560 1.57 -6.31 -5.68
C PHE A 560 3.01 -6.83 -5.52
N LYS A 561 3.41 -7.91 -6.20
CA LYS A 561 4.79 -8.44 -6.21
C LYS A 561 5.67 -7.81 -7.28
N ARG A 562 5.13 -6.97 -8.16
CA ARG A 562 5.93 -6.28 -9.19
C ARG A 562 6.61 -5.04 -8.61
N ILE A 563 7.94 -5.09 -8.59
CA ILE A 563 8.76 -3.91 -8.33
C ILE A 563 8.71 -3.05 -9.59
N PRO A 564 8.29 -1.77 -9.50
CA PRO A 564 8.24 -0.89 -10.65
C PRO A 564 9.66 -0.68 -11.19
N LYS A 565 9.84 -0.88 -12.50
CA LYS A 565 11.09 -0.49 -13.17
C LYS A 565 11.10 1.03 -13.35
N LEU A 566 12.18 1.65 -12.90
CA LEU A 566 12.44 3.07 -13.09
C LEU A 566 13.48 3.22 -14.17
N ASP A 567 13.21 4.06 -15.17
CA ASP A 567 14.25 4.54 -16.08
C ASP A 567 14.83 5.87 -15.56
N GLU A 568 15.85 6.33 -16.26
CA GLU A 568 16.51 7.60 -15.99
C GLU A 568 15.54 8.78 -16.06
N THR A 569 14.57 8.75 -16.99
CA THR A 569 13.57 9.82 -17.14
C THR A 569 12.62 9.88 -15.96
N SER A 570 12.15 8.72 -15.47
CA SER A 570 11.36 8.61 -14.24
C SER A 570 12.12 9.22 -13.06
N LEU A 571 13.42 8.93 -12.93
CA LEU A 571 14.23 9.46 -11.84
C LEU A 571 14.41 10.98 -11.91
N VAL A 572 14.58 11.58 -13.10
CA VAL A 572 14.57 13.05 -13.26
C VAL A 572 13.26 13.64 -12.73
N LEU A 573 12.13 13.11 -13.18
CA LEU A 573 10.81 13.63 -12.82
C LEU A 573 10.51 13.48 -11.33
N ILE A 574 10.98 12.39 -10.71
CA ILE A 574 10.87 12.17 -9.27
C ILE A 574 11.77 13.14 -8.50
N ASN A 575 12.99 13.39 -8.99
CA ASN A 575 13.92 14.35 -8.40
C ASN A 575 13.36 15.79 -8.39
N GLU A 576 12.59 16.17 -9.40
CA GLU A 576 11.92 17.49 -9.45
C GLU A 576 10.83 17.66 -8.37
N GLU A 577 10.26 16.55 -7.86
CA GLU A 577 9.18 16.57 -6.86
C GLU A 577 9.66 16.31 -5.43
N PHE A 578 10.85 15.72 -5.23
CA PHE A 578 11.45 15.51 -3.92
C PHE A 578 12.45 16.60 -3.53
N GLU A 579 12.56 16.84 -2.22
CA GLU A 579 13.70 17.57 -1.67
C GLU A 579 14.97 16.71 -1.75
N SER A 580 16.13 17.35 -1.90
CA SER A 580 17.45 16.71 -2.02
C SER A 580 17.68 15.59 -0.99
N GLU A 581 17.34 15.84 0.29
CA GLU A 581 17.49 14.85 1.37
C GLU A 581 16.57 13.63 1.16
N LEU A 582 15.30 13.85 0.85
CA LEU A 582 14.33 12.79 0.59
C LEU A 582 14.62 12.02 -0.70
N MET A 583 15.16 12.68 -1.73
CA MET A 583 15.54 12.02 -2.96
C MET A 583 16.66 11.01 -2.72
N SER A 584 17.63 11.30 -1.85
CA SER A 584 18.64 10.29 -1.51
C SER A 584 18.09 9.08 -0.78
N GLN A 585 17.10 9.29 0.10
CA GLN A 585 16.37 8.19 0.73
C GLN A 585 15.70 7.35 -0.35
N PHE A 586 14.98 8.01 -1.27
CA PHE A 586 14.29 7.36 -2.37
C PHE A 586 15.24 6.53 -3.23
N VAL A 587 16.37 7.10 -3.67
CA VAL A 587 17.36 6.39 -4.48
C VAL A 587 17.94 5.19 -3.72
N TYR A 588 18.26 5.35 -2.44
CA TYR A 588 18.78 4.27 -1.62
C TYR A 588 17.77 3.12 -1.44
N GLU A 589 16.48 3.43 -1.26
CA GLU A 589 15.43 2.42 -1.09
C GLU A 589 15.05 1.72 -2.39
N CYS A 590 14.94 2.48 -3.49
CA CYS A 590 14.28 2.01 -4.71
C CYS A 590 15.24 1.62 -5.85
N VAL A 591 16.50 2.06 -5.82
CA VAL A 591 17.46 1.76 -6.88
C VAL A 591 18.46 0.70 -6.40
N ASP A 592 18.73 -0.28 -7.26
CA ASP A 592 19.68 -1.35 -6.95
C ASP A 592 21.12 -0.88 -7.11
N LYS A 593 21.99 -1.35 -6.20
CA LYS A 593 23.40 -0.92 -6.10
C LYS A 593 24.18 -1.12 -7.41
N GLY A 594 23.75 -2.03 -8.28
CA GLY A 594 24.38 -2.31 -9.58
C GLY A 594 23.83 -1.50 -10.75
N THR A 595 22.89 -0.58 -10.54
CA THR A 595 22.29 0.19 -11.63
C THR A 595 23.14 1.44 -11.88
N GLU A 596 23.95 1.43 -12.94
CA GLU A 596 24.72 2.60 -13.38
C GLU A 596 23.78 3.61 -14.05
N ILE A 597 23.28 4.57 -13.28
CA ILE A 597 22.48 5.68 -13.80
C ILE A 597 23.23 6.97 -13.47
N GLY A 598 23.61 7.74 -14.51
CA GLY A 598 24.39 8.98 -14.35
C GLY A 598 23.76 9.97 -13.38
N ILE A 599 22.42 10.04 -13.35
CA ILE A 599 21.67 10.89 -12.41
C ILE A 599 21.97 10.58 -10.94
N ILE A 600 22.22 9.32 -10.58
CA ILE A 600 22.50 8.96 -9.18
C ILE A 600 23.77 9.65 -8.70
N SER A 601 24.80 9.69 -9.54
CA SER A 601 26.05 10.37 -9.22
C SER A 601 25.83 11.88 -9.00
N ASN A 602 25.03 12.53 -9.86
CA ASN A 602 24.69 13.95 -9.72
C ASN A 602 23.92 14.22 -8.41
N ILE A 603 22.95 13.37 -8.06
CA ILE A 603 22.19 13.50 -6.81
C ILE A 603 23.12 13.36 -5.60
N GLU A 604 24.07 12.42 -5.64
CA GLU A 604 25.04 12.24 -4.56
C GLU A 604 26.03 13.41 -4.44
N GLU A 605 26.51 13.95 -5.56
CA GLU A 605 27.39 15.13 -5.59
C GLU A 605 26.68 16.39 -5.07
N ASP A 606 25.43 16.63 -5.47
CA ASP A 606 24.61 17.75 -5.01
C ASP A 606 24.45 17.72 -3.48
N GLN A 607 24.24 16.53 -2.90
CA GLN A 607 24.15 16.37 -1.45
C GLN A 607 25.45 16.67 -0.71
N ILE A 608 26.58 16.19 -1.25
CA ILE A 608 27.89 16.44 -0.65
C ILE A 608 28.15 17.95 -0.64
N THR A 609 27.83 18.63 -1.75
CA THR A 609 27.98 20.07 -1.93
C THR A 609 27.10 20.87 -0.97
N GLU A 610 25.81 20.52 -0.89
CA GLU A 610 24.84 21.18 -0.01
C GLU A 610 25.24 21.05 1.47
N ARG A 611 25.72 19.87 1.89
CA ARG A 611 26.22 19.65 3.25
C ARG A 611 27.49 20.40 3.54
N PHE A 612 28.42 20.46 2.59
CA PHE A 612 29.63 21.25 2.76
C PHE A 612 29.27 22.72 2.97
N HIS A 613 28.34 23.24 2.19
CA HIS A 613 27.84 24.61 2.33
C HIS A 613 27.15 24.84 3.68
N LYS A 614 26.27 23.93 4.13
CA LYS A 614 25.61 24.00 5.45
C LYS A 614 26.61 23.99 6.61
N LYS A 615 27.63 23.13 6.56
CA LYS A 615 28.70 23.09 7.57
C LYS A 615 29.53 24.39 7.59
N GLN A 616 29.80 24.99 6.43
CA GLN A 616 30.51 26.28 6.34
C GLN A 616 29.66 27.43 6.93
N LEU A 617 28.36 27.45 6.64
CA LEU A 617 27.41 28.40 7.23
C LEU A 617 27.36 28.26 8.75
N GLU A 618 27.24 27.05 9.29
CA GLU A 618 27.22 26.81 10.73
C GLU A 618 28.51 27.27 11.42
N LYS A 619 29.68 27.00 10.80
CA LYS A 619 30.97 27.50 11.30
C LYS A 619 31.00 29.03 11.32
N THR A 620 30.53 29.68 10.26
CA THR A 620 30.48 31.14 10.14
C THR A 620 29.54 31.76 11.19
N VAL A 621 28.36 31.16 11.41
CA VAL A 621 27.40 31.61 12.43
C VAL A 621 27.99 31.45 13.84
N LYS A 622 28.67 30.32 14.13
CA LYS A 622 29.34 30.10 15.42
C LYS A 622 30.46 31.13 15.65
N ILE A 623 31.27 31.42 14.64
CA ILE A 623 32.33 32.45 14.73
C ILE A 623 31.70 33.81 15.02
N ASN A 624 30.69 34.23 14.25
CA ASN A 624 30.02 35.52 14.42
C ASN A 624 29.36 35.67 15.79
N SER A 625 28.72 34.62 16.31
CA SER A 625 28.11 34.60 17.65
C SER A 625 29.14 34.76 18.78
N ASN A 626 30.34 34.18 18.60
CA ASN A 626 31.42 34.28 19.57
C ASN A 626 32.10 35.67 19.53
N THR A 627 32.22 36.31 18.36
CA THR A 627 32.69 37.70 18.26
C THR A 627 31.70 38.68 18.90
N ARG A 628 30.39 38.48 18.75
CA ARG A 628 29.37 39.37 19.34
C ARG A 628 29.32 39.31 20.87
N LYS A 629 29.70 38.17 21.48
CA LYS A 629 29.84 38.04 22.94
C LYS A 629 31.12 38.69 23.51
N LYS A 630 32.11 39.03 22.67
CA LYS A 630 33.35 39.70 23.11
C LYS A 630 33.30 41.22 23.05
N THR A 631 32.31 41.80 22.38
CA THR A 631 32.03 43.24 22.47
C THR A 631 31.26 43.50 23.77
N LYS A 632 31.99 43.66 24.87
CA LYS A 632 31.45 44.15 26.15
C LYS A 632 30.63 45.41 25.91
N GLU A 633 29.46 45.50 26.55
CA GLU A 633 28.74 46.76 26.74
C GLU A 633 29.74 47.83 27.19
N PRO A 634 29.77 49.01 26.54
CA PRO A 634 30.52 50.13 27.07
C PRO A 634 30.00 50.42 28.48
N GLU A 635 30.91 50.50 29.45
CA GLU A 635 30.58 50.82 30.84
C GLU A 635 29.65 52.05 30.88
N PRO A 636 28.59 52.02 31.68
CA PRO A 636 27.73 53.18 31.85
C PRO A 636 28.58 54.33 32.38
N ILE A 637 28.69 55.39 31.58
CA ILE A 637 29.33 56.63 31.96
C ILE A 637 28.55 57.17 33.16
N GLY A 638 29.17 57.13 34.34
CA GLY A 638 28.58 57.69 35.56
C GLY A 638 28.31 59.18 35.40
N GLN A 639 27.08 59.58 35.68
CA GLN A 639 26.69 60.95 35.99
C GLN A 639 26.26 61.03 37.44
#